data_AF-A0A3Q7GLH6-F1
#
_entry.id   AF-A0A3Q7GLH6-F1
#
_cell.length_a   1.000
_cell.length_b   1.000
_cell.length_c   1.000
_cell.angle_alpha   90.00
_cell.angle_beta   90.00
_cell.angle_gamma   90.00
#
_symmetry.space_group_name_H-M   'P 1'
#
loop_
_entity.id
_entity.type
_entity.pdbx_description
1 polymer ?
#
loop_
_entity_poly.entity_id
_entity_poly.type
_entity_poly.pdbx_seq_one_letter_code
_entity_poly.pdbx_strand_id
1 'polypeptide(L)'
;MAIGGSYPNRHLLCLFPLIFVTIITSVYGTCQFSFEQDNKLYNYSLTKPIRNFPHGILSEDGFYKVAVNGTVLWFQLCDAMIFNHDPPTCVECGDCGGISRCGMGCSALVANIIGGNTTEVMDKTDPLKGITAKLFNRGSKSNCSLAVSIVCDTNGVQGPQTLELVGTCDYVSTLNVYVSISLCSIGNKVICLGMGSHIMMISYSLAWYKMDLQTKIVNGISGANSLGDGRILFFLGVYLLGGAVYRYYSLGIRGIDIIPNLEFWASLPHTLQSSFTSLVRRFRGPSHEKNKKLAFAIGETKEGCNVFNGKWVWDEKRPLYEESECPYIQPQLTCQEHGRPDRNYQHWRWQPHDCSLPSFNATLILETLRGKRMLFVGDSLNRGQYVSMVCLVHRLIPENAKSMKTIGNFDVFTIKDYNATIEFYWAPFLLESNSDDAVKHRIEERVVRKEKSKEKLPFAIGETKEGCNVFNGKWIWDEKRPLYEESECPFIQPQLTCQEHGRPDKDYQHWRWQPHECSLPSFNATLMLETLRGKRMLFVGDSVNRGQYISMVCLVHRIIPENAKSMNTVGSFDVFNIKDYNATIEFYWAPFLLESNSDNPGKHRIEERVVRKDSINTHGKYWKGADIIVFNTYIWQGSFDDKVKDIVEVSTEEAYRMAMKSLLRWIKKNMDPKKTRVFFSSMSPSHERSIDWGGEPNKNCYNETKMIEDPNYWGSDCRKGIMQVISQEFGKSKMPISFLNITQLSSYRKEAHTTIYKKQWEKNKDDALPPFAIGEGEKECNLFNGKWIWDETTRPLYNESECPYLLPQVTCQEHGRPDKDYLYWRWQPNDCLIPRFNASLMLENLRGKRMMFVGDSLNRGQFSSMICLLHKIVPNSAKSLDKVDSLIIFTVKDYNATIEFYWAPFLLESNADSPWKHTVPNRIVRKNSIDTHGKYWKGVDILVFNTYIWWMSGRTFKILNGTFDDDNMKDIEDVPTSDAYRMGMKNLLTWINKNMDPKRNRVFFTSMSPSHAWSKEWGGDPNGSCYNETKMIDDPNYWGSDSRKSIMQVIKEEFSKSKVPITFLNITQLSMPRRDAHTSIYKERMGPLSPQEKAKPASYADCIHWCLPGLQDVWNELLYAKLFYP
;
A
#
# COMPACT_ATOMS: atom_id res chain seq x y z
N MET A 1 49.59 -54.34 14.42
CA MET A 1 50.79 -53.61 14.90
C MET A 1 50.85 -52.28 14.17
N ALA A 2 50.90 -51.16 14.92
CA ALA A 2 51.55 -49.86 14.65
C ALA A 2 51.38 -49.17 13.26
N ILE A 3 51.11 -47.87 13.05
CA ILE A 3 51.10 -46.60 13.83
C ILE A 3 50.35 -45.52 13.00
N GLY A 4 49.53 -44.70 13.68
CA GLY A 4 49.49 -43.22 13.56
C GLY A 4 48.62 -42.59 12.45
N GLY A 5 47.92 -41.46 12.62
CA GLY A 5 47.72 -40.50 13.70
C GLY A 5 47.20 -39.18 13.09
N SER A 6 46.38 -38.43 13.85
CA SER A 6 45.93 -37.03 13.66
C SER A 6 44.60 -36.71 12.93
N TYR A 7 43.66 -36.16 13.72
CA TYR A 7 42.63 -35.14 13.41
C TYR A 7 43.25 -33.73 13.73
N PRO A 8 42.62 -32.53 13.52
CA PRO A 8 41.19 -32.23 13.23
C PRO A 8 40.87 -31.02 12.25
N ASN A 9 39.55 -30.83 12.01
CA ASN A 9 38.76 -29.57 11.87
C ASN A 9 38.02 -29.20 10.54
N ARG A 10 36.68 -29.13 10.69
CA ARG A 10 35.61 -28.22 10.18
C ARG A 10 35.62 -27.61 8.74
N HIS A 11 34.47 -27.84 8.07
CA HIS A 11 33.58 -26.97 7.24
C HIS A 11 34.14 -26.05 6.13
N LEU A 12 33.68 -26.21 4.85
CA LEU A 12 32.57 -25.50 4.14
C LEU A 12 32.74 -25.53 2.58
N LEU A 13 31.61 -25.34 1.84
CA LEU A 13 31.41 -25.04 0.38
C LEU A 13 31.22 -26.26 -0.57
N CYS A 14 30.31 -26.35 -1.56
CA CYS A 14 29.19 -25.53 -2.06
C CYS A 14 28.31 -26.33 -3.10
N LEU A 15 26.99 -26.07 -3.12
CA LEU A 15 25.99 -25.98 -4.24
C LEU A 15 25.57 -27.17 -5.20
N PHE A 16 24.27 -27.55 -5.08
CA PHE A 16 23.13 -27.83 -6.05
C PHE A 16 23.27 -28.71 -7.33
N PRO A 17 22.18 -29.37 -7.88
CA PRO A 17 20.84 -28.80 -8.20
C PRO A 17 19.53 -29.69 -8.23
N LEU A 18 18.35 -29.05 -8.49
CA LEU A 18 17.03 -29.48 -9.07
C LEU A 18 16.20 -30.64 -8.41
N ILE A 19 14.86 -30.82 -8.47
CA ILE A 19 13.57 -30.07 -8.64
C ILE A 19 12.41 -31.14 -8.65
N PHE A 20 11.18 -30.74 -8.26
CA PHE A 20 9.81 -31.32 -8.45
C PHE A 20 9.35 -32.64 -7.76
N VAL A 21 8.18 -32.59 -7.10
CA VAL A 21 6.87 -33.17 -7.54
C VAL A 21 5.74 -32.82 -6.55
N THR A 22 4.61 -32.42 -7.11
CA THR A 22 3.27 -32.08 -6.57
C THR A 22 2.46 -33.29 -6.06
N ILE A 23 1.54 -33.09 -5.11
CA ILE A 23 0.37 -33.99 -4.88
C ILE A 23 -0.94 -33.19 -4.81
N ILE A 24 -1.89 -33.68 -5.61
CA ILE A 24 -3.27 -33.26 -5.85
C ILE A 24 -4.19 -33.74 -4.73
N THR A 25 -5.19 -32.95 -4.34
CA THR A 25 -6.39 -33.44 -3.64
C THR A 25 -7.63 -33.12 -4.48
N SER A 26 -8.43 -34.15 -4.76
CA SER A 26 -9.68 -34.08 -5.54
C SER A 26 -10.87 -33.59 -4.71
N VAL A 27 -11.63 -32.65 -5.27
CA VAL A 27 -12.98 -32.24 -4.82
C VAL A 27 -14.01 -32.93 -5.73
N TYR A 28 -15.08 -33.47 -5.16
CA TYR A 28 -16.22 -34.02 -5.92
C TYR A 28 -16.98 -32.88 -6.62
N GLY A 29 -17.08 -32.93 -7.96
CA GLY A 29 -17.82 -31.97 -8.78
C GLY A 29 -19.26 -32.39 -9.01
N THR A 30 -20.19 -31.46 -8.88
CA THR A 30 -21.65 -31.61 -8.98
C THR A 30 -22.20 -31.74 -10.42
N CYS A 31 -21.42 -32.18 -11.41
CA CYS A 31 -21.97 -32.60 -12.69
C CYS A 31 -21.07 -33.55 -13.48
N GLN A 32 -21.35 -34.85 -13.37
CA GLN A 32 -20.73 -35.89 -14.19
C GLN A 32 -21.76 -36.48 -15.14
N PHE A 33 -21.58 -36.24 -16.43
CA PHE A 33 -22.41 -36.79 -17.49
C PHE A 33 -21.65 -37.90 -18.20
N SER A 34 -21.87 -39.15 -17.82
CA SER A 34 -21.27 -40.27 -18.53
C SER A 34 -22.19 -41.48 -18.55
N PHE A 35 -22.27 -42.16 -19.70
CA PHE A 35 -23.01 -43.41 -19.84
C PHE A 35 -22.23 -44.42 -20.70
N GLU A 36 -22.48 -45.70 -20.47
CA GLU A 36 -21.79 -46.80 -21.15
C GLU A 36 -22.78 -47.54 -22.07
N GLN A 37 -22.44 -47.66 -23.37
CA GLN A 37 -23.25 -48.37 -24.36
C GLN A 37 -22.31 -49.15 -25.29
N ASP A 38 -22.61 -50.42 -25.58
CA ASP A 38 -21.78 -51.32 -26.40
C ASP A 38 -20.29 -51.38 -25.98
N ASN A 39 -20.02 -51.49 -24.67
CA ASN A 39 -18.66 -51.53 -24.08
C ASN A 39 -17.82 -50.25 -24.33
N LYS A 40 -18.47 -49.13 -24.66
CA LYS A 40 -17.85 -47.82 -24.85
C LYS A 40 -18.46 -46.81 -23.86
N LEU A 41 -17.59 -46.11 -23.13
CA LEU A 41 -17.96 -45.08 -22.17
C LEU A 41 -18.00 -43.71 -22.87
N TYR A 42 -19.18 -43.11 -22.95
CA TYR A 42 -19.39 -41.75 -23.47
C TYR A 42 -19.42 -40.78 -22.29
N ASN A 43 -18.55 -39.76 -22.28
CA ASN A 43 -18.43 -38.78 -21.18
C ASN A 43 -18.49 -37.33 -21.70
N TYR A 44 -19.43 -36.56 -21.15
CA TYR A 44 -19.80 -35.19 -21.48
C TYR A 44 -19.61 -34.23 -20.28
N SER A 45 -18.80 -34.58 -19.28
CA SER A 45 -18.59 -33.78 -18.05
C SER A 45 -17.73 -32.52 -18.28
N LEU A 46 -18.34 -31.32 -18.33
CA LEU A 46 -17.74 -30.06 -18.82
C LEU A 46 -16.83 -29.30 -17.82
N THR A 47 -15.90 -29.96 -17.12
CA THR A 47 -15.07 -29.29 -16.09
C THR A 47 -13.59 -29.64 -16.14
N LYS A 48 -12.84 -29.10 -17.13
CA LYS A 48 -11.38 -28.84 -17.00
C LYS A 48 -10.91 -27.67 -17.89
N PRO A 49 -10.03 -26.77 -17.40
CA PRO A 49 -9.38 -25.75 -18.23
C PRO A 49 -8.39 -26.36 -19.24
N ILE A 50 -8.27 -25.75 -20.42
CA ILE A 50 -7.30 -26.13 -21.47
C ILE A 50 -6.28 -25.00 -21.68
N ARG A 51 -5.11 -25.32 -22.25
CA ARG A 51 -3.92 -24.43 -22.31
C ARG A 51 -4.15 -23.03 -22.89
N ASN A 52 -5.16 -22.85 -23.74
CA ASN A 52 -5.49 -21.54 -24.32
C ASN A 52 -6.62 -20.81 -23.56
N PHE A 53 -7.27 -21.48 -22.61
CA PHE A 53 -8.36 -20.97 -21.76
C PHE A 53 -8.21 -21.54 -20.33
N PRO A 54 -7.28 -20.99 -19.52
CA PRO A 54 -6.86 -21.56 -18.24
C PRO A 54 -7.93 -21.50 -17.13
N HIS A 55 -9.11 -20.94 -17.40
CA HIS A 55 -10.30 -20.96 -16.53
C HIS A 55 -11.48 -21.78 -17.10
N GLY A 56 -11.32 -22.47 -18.23
CA GLY A 56 -12.44 -23.08 -18.97
C GLY A 56 -13.24 -22.04 -19.75
N ILE A 57 -14.24 -22.46 -20.54
CA ILE A 57 -15.14 -21.55 -21.31
C ILE A 57 -16.26 -20.98 -20.41
N LEU A 58 -15.99 -20.92 -19.12
CA LEU A 58 -16.83 -20.31 -18.12
C LEU A 58 -16.34 -18.87 -17.95
N SER A 59 -17.26 -17.89 -18.00
CA SER A 59 -16.93 -16.52 -17.59
C SER A 59 -16.41 -16.51 -16.14
N GLU A 60 -15.70 -15.46 -15.72
CA GLU A 60 -15.08 -15.32 -14.38
C GLU A 60 -16.06 -15.61 -13.21
N ASP A 61 -17.36 -15.56 -13.47
CA ASP A 61 -18.46 -15.77 -12.52
C ASP A 61 -19.13 -17.16 -12.60
N GLY A 62 -18.71 -18.06 -13.50
CA GLY A 62 -19.22 -19.45 -13.57
C GLY A 62 -20.47 -19.68 -14.44
N PHE A 63 -20.89 -18.70 -15.27
CA PHE A 63 -22.07 -18.81 -16.14
C PHE A 63 -21.71 -18.79 -17.64
N TYR A 64 -22.52 -19.47 -18.47
CA TYR A 64 -22.53 -19.35 -19.93
C TYR A 64 -23.36 -18.14 -20.36
N LYS A 65 -22.85 -17.38 -21.33
CA LYS A 65 -23.51 -16.20 -21.91
C LYS A 65 -23.95 -16.49 -23.34
N VAL A 66 -25.19 -16.19 -23.67
CA VAL A 66 -25.66 -16.13 -25.06
C VAL A 66 -26.37 -14.80 -25.29
N ALA A 67 -26.06 -14.13 -26.39
CA ALA A 67 -26.58 -12.79 -26.70
C ALA A 67 -27.12 -12.77 -28.14
N VAL A 68 -28.41 -12.49 -28.30
CA VAL A 68 -29.06 -12.43 -29.63
C VAL A 68 -30.11 -11.31 -29.62
N ASN A 69 -30.14 -10.49 -30.67
CA ASN A 69 -31.12 -9.41 -30.89
C ASN A 69 -31.35 -8.47 -29.70
N GLY A 70 -30.26 -8.10 -28.99
CA GLY A 70 -30.30 -7.17 -27.85
C GLY A 70 -30.65 -7.81 -26.51
N THR A 71 -31.03 -9.10 -26.49
CA THR A 71 -31.28 -9.86 -25.26
C THR A 71 -30.04 -10.69 -24.93
N VAL A 72 -29.55 -10.54 -23.70
CA VAL A 72 -28.45 -11.33 -23.15
C VAL A 72 -29.03 -12.29 -22.12
N LEU A 73 -28.74 -13.58 -22.23
CA LEU A 73 -29.15 -14.60 -21.28
C LEU A 73 -27.92 -15.26 -20.65
N TRP A 74 -27.95 -15.40 -19.33
CA TRP A 74 -26.91 -16.06 -18.54
C TRP A 74 -27.49 -17.33 -17.94
N PHE A 75 -26.81 -18.45 -18.16
CA PHE A 75 -27.26 -19.74 -17.64
C PHE A 75 -26.08 -20.60 -17.23
N GLN A 76 -26.28 -21.47 -16.23
CA GLN A 76 -25.30 -22.46 -15.84
C GLN A 76 -25.87 -23.85 -16.11
N LEU A 77 -25.09 -24.71 -16.75
CA LEU A 77 -25.46 -26.12 -16.88
C LEU A 77 -25.28 -26.77 -15.51
N CYS A 78 -26.33 -27.44 -15.02
CA CYS A 78 -26.39 -28.12 -13.70
C CYS A 78 -26.71 -27.24 -12.48
N ASP A 79 -27.14 -26.00 -12.68
CA ASP A 79 -27.67 -25.13 -11.62
C ASP A 79 -28.83 -24.26 -12.16
N ALA A 80 -29.37 -23.34 -11.36
CA ALA A 80 -30.56 -22.55 -11.69
C ALA A 80 -30.40 -21.63 -12.93
N MET A 81 -31.48 -21.46 -13.70
CA MET A 81 -31.58 -20.44 -14.76
C MET A 81 -31.85 -19.05 -14.19
N ILE A 82 -31.15 -18.04 -14.71
CA ILE A 82 -31.45 -16.63 -14.44
C ILE A 82 -32.03 -16.01 -15.71
N PHE A 83 -33.32 -15.68 -15.68
CA PHE A 83 -33.93 -14.86 -16.74
C PHE A 83 -33.66 -13.39 -16.46
N ASN A 84 -33.15 -12.67 -17.46
CA ASN A 84 -32.89 -11.24 -17.28
C ASN A 84 -34.19 -10.40 -17.29
N HIS A 85 -35.34 -10.87 -17.82
CA HIS A 85 -36.63 -10.12 -17.82
C HIS A 85 -37.89 -11.00 -17.98
N ASP A 86 -39.05 -10.58 -17.42
CA ASP A 86 -40.43 -11.00 -17.79
C ASP A 86 -41.51 -9.95 -17.35
N PRO A 87 -42.25 -9.23 -18.24
CA PRO A 87 -42.12 -9.10 -19.70
C PRO A 87 -41.18 -7.93 -20.11
N PRO A 88 -40.65 -7.90 -21.35
CA PRO A 88 -39.56 -7.00 -21.75
C PRO A 88 -40.04 -5.63 -22.24
N THR A 89 -39.45 -4.54 -21.72
CA THR A 89 -39.36 -3.25 -22.41
C THR A 89 -38.19 -2.45 -21.84
N CYS A 90 -37.09 -2.36 -22.60
CA CYS A 90 -36.10 -1.30 -22.41
C CYS A 90 -36.55 -0.12 -23.26
N VAL A 91 -37.26 0.83 -22.65
CA VAL A 91 -37.47 2.15 -23.23
C VAL A 91 -36.68 3.14 -22.39
N GLU A 92 -35.66 3.73 -23.02
CA GLU A 92 -34.79 4.80 -22.51
C GLU A 92 -33.84 4.41 -21.35
N CYS A 93 -32.72 3.78 -21.71
CA CYS A 93 -31.52 3.69 -20.85
C CYS A 93 -30.80 5.05 -20.74
N GLY A 94 -31.50 6.09 -20.26
CA GLY A 94 -30.94 7.42 -20.06
C GLY A 94 -29.83 7.45 -18.99
N ASP A 95 -29.96 6.66 -17.94
CA ASP A 95 -29.08 6.75 -16.77
C ASP A 95 -27.85 5.81 -16.82
N CYS A 96 -27.71 5.02 -17.89
CA CYS A 96 -26.63 4.02 -18.02
C CYS A 96 -25.70 4.24 -19.22
N GLY A 97 -25.67 5.46 -19.78
CA GLY A 97 -24.68 5.85 -20.78
C GLY A 97 -24.91 5.27 -22.18
N GLY A 98 -26.16 4.87 -22.50
CA GLY A 98 -26.57 4.46 -23.84
C GLY A 98 -26.23 3.01 -24.22
N ILE A 99 -26.65 2.64 -25.44
CA ILE A 99 -26.73 1.27 -25.96
C ILE A 99 -25.39 0.52 -25.94
N SER A 100 -24.25 1.23 -25.98
CA SER A 100 -22.92 0.63 -25.97
C SER A 100 -22.48 0.07 -24.61
N ARG A 101 -23.23 0.35 -23.51
CA ARG A 101 -22.89 -0.11 -22.15
C ARG A 101 -23.90 -1.10 -21.54
N CYS A 102 -24.91 -1.52 -22.29
CA CYS A 102 -25.87 -2.51 -21.81
C CYS A 102 -25.17 -3.86 -21.62
N GLY A 103 -25.08 -4.33 -20.36
CA GLY A 103 -24.46 -5.61 -20.00
C GLY A 103 -22.98 -5.59 -19.59
N MET A 104 -22.34 -4.42 -19.42
CA MET A 104 -21.00 -4.31 -18.80
C MET A 104 -20.97 -3.43 -17.53
N GLY A 105 -22.13 -2.99 -17.05
CA GLY A 105 -22.26 -2.19 -15.81
C GLY A 105 -23.62 -2.28 -15.11
N CYS A 106 -24.66 -2.82 -15.75
CA CYS A 106 -25.89 -3.23 -15.06
C CYS A 106 -25.86 -4.74 -14.87
N SER A 107 -25.47 -5.16 -13.66
CA SER A 107 -25.49 -6.55 -13.25
C SER A 107 -26.94 -7.00 -12.99
N ALA A 108 -27.37 -8.04 -13.68
CA ALA A 108 -28.64 -8.74 -13.41
C ALA A 108 -28.59 -9.61 -12.13
N LEU A 109 -27.54 -9.51 -11.30
CA LEU A 109 -27.44 -10.23 -10.01
C LEU A 109 -28.24 -9.57 -8.88
N VAL A 110 -29.14 -8.62 -9.19
CA VAL A 110 -30.11 -8.05 -8.24
C VAL A 110 -31.54 -8.57 -8.49
N ALA A 111 -31.68 -9.74 -9.15
CA ALA A 111 -32.94 -10.46 -9.22
C ALA A 111 -32.95 -11.62 -8.19
N ASN A 112 -33.96 -11.64 -7.32
CA ASN A 112 -34.12 -12.67 -6.29
C ASN A 112 -34.11 -14.08 -6.90
N ILE A 113 -33.33 -14.97 -6.27
CA ILE A 113 -33.14 -16.38 -6.61
C ILE A 113 -34.51 -17.08 -6.68
N ILE A 114 -34.87 -17.64 -7.85
CA ILE A 114 -36.00 -18.57 -8.00
C ILE A 114 -35.46 -19.86 -8.63
N GLY A 115 -35.43 -20.95 -7.84
CA GLY A 115 -34.88 -22.23 -8.26
C GLY A 115 -35.76 -22.99 -9.27
N GLY A 116 -35.13 -23.66 -10.23
CA GLY A 116 -35.75 -24.53 -11.22
C GLY A 116 -34.98 -25.85 -11.39
N ASN A 117 -35.68 -26.92 -11.75
CA ASN A 117 -35.10 -28.27 -11.89
C ASN A 117 -34.77 -28.58 -13.36
N THR A 118 -33.66 -29.29 -13.60
CA THR A 118 -33.22 -29.76 -14.92
C THR A 118 -33.85 -31.11 -15.26
N THR A 119 -34.34 -31.30 -16.49
CA THR A 119 -34.69 -32.62 -17.03
C THR A 119 -33.92 -32.89 -18.33
N GLU A 120 -33.40 -34.11 -18.44
CA GLU A 120 -32.52 -34.54 -19.54
C GLU A 120 -33.25 -35.49 -20.49
N VAL A 121 -33.12 -35.26 -21.79
CA VAL A 121 -33.60 -36.19 -22.83
C VAL A 121 -32.40 -36.64 -23.64
N MET A 122 -32.01 -37.91 -23.46
CA MET A 122 -30.92 -38.56 -24.20
C MET A 122 -31.48 -39.36 -25.38
N ASP A 123 -30.97 -39.12 -26.58
CA ASP A 123 -31.25 -39.97 -27.74
C ASP A 123 -30.34 -41.21 -27.71
N LYS A 124 -30.89 -42.32 -27.18
CA LYS A 124 -30.15 -43.60 -27.02
C LYS A 124 -29.85 -44.30 -28.36
N THR A 125 -30.32 -43.77 -29.48
CA THR A 125 -30.14 -44.39 -30.80
C THR A 125 -28.99 -43.82 -31.63
N ASP A 126 -28.54 -42.59 -31.34
CA ASP A 126 -27.40 -41.96 -32.04
C ASP A 126 -26.57 -41.04 -31.10
N PRO A 127 -25.54 -41.57 -30.41
CA PRO A 127 -24.75 -40.82 -29.42
C PRO A 127 -23.95 -39.63 -29.99
N LEU A 128 -23.78 -39.55 -31.31
CA LEU A 128 -23.07 -38.45 -31.99
C LEU A 128 -23.95 -37.20 -32.16
N LYS A 129 -25.28 -37.32 -32.00
CA LYS A 129 -26.20 -36.18 -32.05
C LYS A 129 -26.15 -35.27 -30.81
N GLY A 130 -25.48 -35.69 -29.73
CA GLY A 130 -25.32 -34.87 -28.53
C GLY A 130 -26.41 -35.06 -27.46
N ILE A 131 -26.35 -34.27 -26.38
CA ILE A 131 -27.28 -34.32 -25.24
C ILE A 131 -28.06 -33.01 -25.17
N THR A 132 -29.38 -33.04 -24.94
CA THR A 132 -30.16 -31.81 -24.66
C THR A 132 -30.54 -31.73 -23.19
N ALA A 133 -30.07 -30.67 -22.52
CA ALA A 133 -30.45 -30.33 -21.16
C ALA A 133 -31.57 -29.28 -21.18
N LYS A 134 -32.72 -29.56 -20.57
CA LYS A 134 -33.84 -28.61 -20.50
C LYS A 134 -34.05 -28.12 -19.07
N LEU A 135 -34.13 -26.79 -18.92
CA LEU A 135 -34.25 -26.07 -17.67
C LEU A 135 -35.60 -25.33 -17.67
N PHE A 136 -36.32 -25.29 -16.53
CA PHE A 136 -37.65 -24.66 -16.43
C PHE A 136 -37.79 -23.77 -15.19
N ASN A 137 -38.53 -22.65 -15.31
CA ASN A 137 -38.94 -21.81 -14.18
C ASN A 137 -40.33 -22.25 -13.64
N ARG A 138 -40.50 -22.33 -12.31
CA ARG A 138 -41.74 -22.78 -11.62
C ARG A 138 -42.57 -21.61 -11.04
N GLY A 139 -42.52 -20.43 -11.65
CA GLY A 139 -43.31 -19.26 -11.22
C GLY A 139 -44.81 -19.36 -11.56
N SER A 140 -45.67 -18.70 -10.76
CA SER A 140 -47.14 -18.78 -10.86
C SER A 140 -47.78 -18.01 -12.04
N LYS A 141 -46.98 -17.49 -12.96
CA LYS A 141 -47.43 -16.85 -14.21
C LYS A 141 -46.41 -17.26 -15.30
N SER A 142 -46.84 -18.08 -16.25
CA SER A 142 -46.08 -18.52 -17.44
C SER A 142 -44.85 -19.43 -17.16
N ASN A 143 -44.91 -20.70 -17.57
CA ASN A 143 -43.79 -21.65 -17.44
C ASN A 143 -42.75 -21.42 -18.56
N CYS A 144 -41.74 -20.59 -18.32
CA CYS A 144 -40.65 -20.33 -19.27
C CYS A 144 -39.53 -21.38 -19.15
N SER A 145 -38.94 -21.79 -20.27
CA SER A 145 -37.89 -22.81 -20.32
C SER A 145 -36.70 -22.46 -21.22
N LEU A 146 -35.54 -23.06 -20.95
CA LEU A 146 -34.37 -23.04 -21.85
C LEU A 146 -33.93 -24.47 -22.14
N ALA A 147 -33.80 -24.83 -23.40
CA ALA A 147 -33.19 -26.09 -23.83
C ALA A 147 -31.81 -25.83 -24.44
N VAL A 148 -30.78 -26.54 -23.96
CA VAL A 148 -29.42 -26.42 -24.47
C VAL A 148 -28.97 -27.77 -25.01
N SER A 149 -28.71 -27.84 -26.32
CA SER A 149 -28.20 -29.04 -27.00
C SER A 149 -26.69 -29.01 -27.10
N ILE A 150 -26.01 -29.99 -26.53
CA ILE A 150 -24.54 -30.11 -26.48
C ILE A 150 -24.10 -31.14 -27.52
N VAL A 151 -23.42 -30.70 -28.58
CA VAL A 151 -23.00 -31.53 -29.71
C VAL A 151 -21.46 -31.65 -29.74
N CYS A 152 -20.92 -32.85 -30.00
CA CYS A 152 -19.48 -33.06 -30.12
C CYS A 152 -19.00 -32.64 -31.54
N ASP A 153 -18.09 -31.66 -31.63
CA ASP A 153 -17.56 -31.10 -32.89
C ASP A 153 -16.04 -31.36 -33.00
N THR A 154 -15.54 -31.70 -34.18
CA THR A 154 -14.13 -32.02 -34.46
C THR A 154 -13.28 -30.79 -34.78
N ASN A 155 -13.85 -29.58 -34.87
CA ASN A 155 -13.13 -28.37 -35.31
C ASN A 155 -12.75 -27.37 -34.20
N GLY A 156 -13.17 -27.57 -32.94
CA GLY A 156 -12.79 -26.73 -31.80
C GLY A 156 -13.95 -26.49 -30.82
N VAL A 157 -13.67 -25.94 -29.63
CA VAL A 157 -14.74 -25.65 -28.66
C VAL A 157 -15.32 -24.28 -28.98
N GLN A 158 -16.63 -24.22 -29.20
CA GLN A 158 -17.35 -22.98 -29.48
C GLN A 158 -18.46 -22.80 -28.44
N GLY A 159 -18.53 -21.62 -27.80
CA GLY A 159 -19.62 -21.27 -26.89
C GLY A 159 -20.99 -21.27 -27.59
N PRO A 160 -22.10 -21.10 -26.86
CA PRO A 160 -23.43 -21.12 -27.46
C PRO A 160 -23.58 -19.98 -28.47
N GLN A 161 -23.77 -20.30 -29.75
CA GLN A 161 -23.76 -19.30 -30.84
C GLN A 161 -25.15 -18.79 -31.22
N THR A 162 -26.20 -19.56 -30.94
CA THR A 162 -27.57 -19.24 -31.34
C THR A 162 -28.52 -19.34 -30.15
N LEU A 163 -29.52 -18.47 -30.13
CA LEU A 163 -30.64 -18.52 -29.19
C LEU A 163 -31.92 -18.27 -29.99
N GLU A 164 -32.74 -19.29 -30.13
CA GLU A 164 -34.03 -19.20 -30.80
C GLU A 164 -35.15 -19.20 -29.77
N LEU A 165 -36.07 -18.23 -29.87
CA LEU A 165 -37.29 -18.19 -29.07
C LEU A 165 -38.34 -19.08 -29.75
N VAL A 166 -38.72 -20.17 -29.09
CA VAL A 166 -39.69 -21.16 -29.57
C VAL A 166 -40.94 -21.10 -28.71
N GLY A 167 -41.77 -20.08 -28.89
CA GLY A 167 -42.98 -19.85 -28.10
C GLY A 167 -43.02 -18.44 -27.49
N THR A 168 -43.69 -18.28 -26.34
CA THR A 168 -43.80 -16.97 -25.66
C THR A 168 -42.60 -16.64 -24.78
N CYS A 169 -41.97 -17.64 -24.15
CA CYS A 169 -40.78 -17.46 -23.31
C CYS A 169 -39.92 -18.74 -23.19
N ASP A 170 -39.98 -19.61 -24.20
CA ASP A 170 -39.17 -20.83 -24.28
C ASP A 170 -38.01 -20.63 -25.26
N TYR A 171 -36.78 -20.86 -24.81
CA TYR A 171 -35.57 -20.59 -25.57
C TYR A 171 -34.82 -21.88 -25.88
N VAL A 172 -34.17 -21.95 -27.04
CA VAL A 172 -33.34 -23.09 -27.45
C VAL A 172 -31.97 -22.59 -27.90
N SER A 173 -30.91 -23.27 -27.45
CA SER A 173 -29.52 -22.93 -27.81
C SER A 173 -28.68 -24.19 -28.05
N THR A 174 -27.61 -24.07 -28.83
CA THR A 174 -26.72 -25.19 -29.16
C THR A 174 -25.27 -24.85 -28.77
N LEU A 175 -24.60 -25.80 -28.11
CA LEU A 175 -23.21 -25.71 -27.65
C LEU A 175 -22.35 -26.78 -28.34
N ASN A 176 -21.26 -26.37 -29.01
CA ASN A 176 -20.38 -27.28 -29.74
C ASN A 176 -19.06 -27.50 -28.98
N VAL A 177 -18.70 -28.75 -28.69
CA VAL A 177 -17.56 -29.09 -27.81
C VAL A 177 -16.50 -29.94 -28.54
N TYR A 178 -15.22 -29.51 -28.44
CA TYR A 178 -14.08 -30.17 -29.09
C TYR A 178 -13.72 -31.53 -28.50
N VAL A 179 -13.38 -32.46 -29.38
CA VAL A 179 -12.92 -33.81 -29.03
C VAL A 179 -11.39 -33.87 -28.98
N SER A 180 -10.79 -33.48 -27.85
CA SER A 180 -9.47 -34.04 -27.46
C SER A 180 -9.28 -34.12 -25.94
N ILE A 181 -9.20 -35.38 -25.49
CA ILE A 181 -8.76 -35.89 -24.18
C ILE A 181 -9.30 -35.13 -22.96
N SER A 182 -10.62 -35.25 -22.76
CA SER A 182 -11.33 -35.45 -21.47
C SER A 182 -12.85 -35.37 -21.66
N LEU A 183 -13.31 -34.93 -22.83
CA LEU A 183 -14.71 -34.74 -23.19
C LEU A 183 -14.94 -35.38 -24.57
N CYS A 184 -15.83 -36.38 -24.64
CA CYS A 184 -16.07 -37.29 -25.78
C CYS A 184 -14.87 -38.23 -26.12
N SER A 185 -14.68 -39.34 -25.39
CA SER A 185 -13.69 -40.39 -25.76
C SER A 185 -14.40 -41.69 -26.13
N ILE A 186 -14.16 -42.23 -27.33
CA ILE A 186 -14.63 -43.56 -27.78
C ILE A 186 -13.42 -44.48 -27.89
N GLY A 187 -13.29 -45.52 -27.06
CA GLY A 187 -12.12 -46.42 -27.13
C GLY A 187 -12.32 -47.77 -26.46
N ASN A 188 -11.96 -48.85 -27.18
CA ASN A 188 -12.09 -50.26 -26.80
C ASN A 188 -10.99 -50.73 -25.82
N LYS A 189 -11.34 -51.76 -25.04
CA LYS A 189 -10.47 -52.54 -24.12
C LYS A 189 -9.16 -53.09 -24.75
N VAL A 190 -8.04 -52.88 -24.03
CA VAL A 190 -6.79 -53.71 -23.90
C VAL A 190 -5.88 -53.75 -25.16
N ILE A 191 -4.54 -53.60 -25.11
CA ILE A 191 -3.53 -54.65 -24.82
C ILE A 191 -2.11 -54.05 -24.67
N CYS A 192 -1.35 -54.75 -23.82
CA CYS A 192 0.06 -54.73 -23.44
C CYS A 192 1.16 -54.66 -24.53
N LEU A 193 2.34 -54.19 -24.09
CA LEU A 193 3.68 -54.76 -24.36
C LEU A 193 4.47 -54.60 -23.05
N GLY A 194 5.13 -55.59 -22.43
CA GLY A 194 5.42 -56.96 -22.82
C GLY A 194 6.93 -57.23 -22.71
N MET A 195 7.33 -57.94 -21.64
CA MET A 195 8.50 -58.84 -21.43
C MET A 195 8.90 -58.74 -19.94
N GLY A 196 8.53 -59.65 -19.05
CA GLY A 196 8.62 -61.12 -19.15
C GLY A 196 10.04 -61.51 -18.73
N SER A 197 10.30 -62.32 -17.71
CA SER A 197 9.56 -63.48 -17.24
C SER A 197 10.14 -64.02 -15.92
N HIS A 198 9.32 -64.82 -15.24
CA HIS A 198 9.62 -65.76 -14.17
C HIS A 198 9.41 -65.32 -12.70
N ILE A 199 8.33 -65.90 -12.16
CA ILE A 199 7.97 -66.13 -10.75
C ILE A 199 7.12 -65.00 -10.12
N MET A 200 5.98 -64.77 -10.75
CA MET A 200 4.72 -64.58 -10.04
C MET A 200 4.17 -65.99 -9.75
N MET A 201 3.61 -66.20 -8.58
CA MET A 201 2.71 -67.33 -8.30
C MET A 201 3.31 -68.75 -8.47
N ILE A 202 3.89 -69.35 -7.43
CA ILE A 202 3.10 -70.05 -6.40
C ILE A 202 2.29 -69.07 -5.53
N SER A 203 1.13 -68.65 -6.04
CA SER A 203 0.09 -67.91 -5.31
C SER A 203 -1.28 -68.52 -5.56
N TYR A 204 -1.30 -69.71 -6.18
CA TYR A 204 -2.22 -70.78 -5.83
C TYR A 204 -1.77 -71.55 -4.55
N SER A 205 -0.86 -71.00 -3.74
CA SER A 205 -0.54 -71.58 -2.41
C SER A 205 -0.36 -70.59 -1.25
N LEU A 206 -0.66 -69.29 -1.43
CA LEU A 206 -0.69 -68.33 -0.32
C LEU A 206 -2.09 -67.81 0.04
N ALA A 207 -3.09 -68.12 -0.78
CA ALA A 207 -4.48 -68.23 -0.31
C ALA A 207 -4.71 -69.50 0.54
N TRP A 208 -3.77 -70.47 0.52
CA TRP A 208 -3.71 -71.57 1.48
C TRP A 208 -2.96 -71.18 2.78
N TYR A 209 -1.95 -70.30 2.72
CA TYR A 209 -1.23 -69.85 3.93
C TYR A 209 -1.95 -68.75 4.73
N LYS A 210 -2.91 -68.03 4.13
CA LYS A 210 -3.78 -67.10 4.89
C LYS A 210 -4.85 -67.86 5.69
N MET A 211 -5.21 -69.08 5.29
CA MET A 211 -5.99 -70.01 6.11
C MET A 211 -5.15 -70.97 6.97
N ASP A 212 -3.84 -71.13 6.77
CA ASP A 212 -3.02 -72.01 7.63
C ASP A 212 -2.29 -71.25 8.77
N LEU A 213 -1.95 -69.96 8.63
CA LEU A 213 -1.33 -69.20 9.72
C LEU A 213 -2.33 -68.66 10.75
N GLN A 214 -3.56 -68.31 10.32
CA GLN A 214 -4.66 -68.01 11.24
C GLN A 214 -5.13 -69.26 11.99
N THR A 215 -5.04 -70.45 11.40
CA THR A 215 -5.42 -71.71 12.06
C THR A 215 -4.29 -72.26 12.95
N LYS A 216 -3.00 -72.07 12.61
CA LYS A 216 -1.86 -72.49 13.47
C LYS A 216 -1.53 -71.56 14.63
N ILE A 217 -1.83 -70.26 14.55
CA ILE A 217 -1.71 -69.36 15.71
C ILE A 217 -2.89 -69.55 16.69
N VAL A 218 -4.08 -69.90 16.18
CA VAL A 218 -5.26 -70.17 17.03
C VAL A 218 -5.25 -71.59 17.62
N ASN A 219 -4.75 -72.61 16.92
CA ASN A 219 -4.69 -73.98 17.43
C ASN A 219 -3.35 -74.38 18.11
N GLY A 220 -2.34 -73.51 18.11
CA GLY A 220 -1.05 -73.74 18.79
C GLY A 220 -1.01 -73.37 20.27
N ILE A 221 -2.12 -72.90 20.85
CA ILE A 221 -2.21 -72.51 22.27
C ILE A 221 -2.78 -73.64 23.15
N SER A 222 -3.25 -74.75 22.56
CA SER A 222 -3.54 -75.97 23.32
C SER A 222 -2.37 -76.95 23.25
N GLY A 223 -1.32 -76.67 24.04
CA GLY A 223 -0.32 -77.66 24.42
C GLY A 223 1.07 -77.45 23.83
N ALA A 224 1.91 -76.67 24.53
CA ALA A 224 3.33 -76.95 24.73
C ALA A 224 3.94 -75.87 25.64
N ASN A 225 4.26 -76.27 26.86
CA ASN A 225 5.23 -75.57 27.68
C ASN A 225 6.62 -75.72 27.06
N SER A 226 7.44 -74.66 27.19
CA SER A 226 8.90 -74.63 27.06
C SER A 226 9.52 -74.20 25.71
N LEU A 227 10.39 -73.19 25.82
CA LEU A 227 11.55 -72.80 25.00
C LEU A 227 11.40 -72.45 23.50
N GLY A 228 11.54 -71.13 23.24
CA GLY A 228 12.62 -70.57 22.40
C GLY A 228 12.53 -70.69 20.89
N ASP A 229 11.99 -69.66 20.21
CA ASP A 229 12.26 -69.49 18.77
C ASP A 229 12.36 -68.01 18.34
N GLY A 230 13.59 -67.49 18.32
CA GLY A 230 13.91 -66.09 17.99
C GLY A 230 13.66 -65.70 16.52
N ARG A 231 13.31 -66.66 15.65
CA ARG A 231 13.00 -66.39 14.24
C ARG A 231 11.64 -65.74 14.04
N ILE A 232 10.64 -66.06 14.87
CA ILE A 232 9.27 -65.53 14.73
C ILE A 232 9.23 -64.04 15.09
N LEU A 233 9.96 -63.62 16.14
CA LEU A 233 10.06 -62.22 16.55
C LEU A 233 10.77 -61.34 15.52
N PHE A 234 11.75 -61.87 14.79
CA PHE A 234 12.48 -61.13 13.75
C PHE A 234 11.58 -60.80 12.54
N PHE A 235 10.84 -61.77 12.03
CA PHE A 235 9.89 -61.54 10.92
C PHE A 235 8.73 -60.62 11.34
N LEU A 236 8.32 -60.67 12.61
CA LEU A 236 7.33 -59.75 13.20
C LEU A 236 7.83 -58.30 13.19
N GLY A 237 9.08 -58.08 13.59
CA GLY A 237 9.71 -56.77 13.65
C GLY A 237 9.84 -56.13 12.26
N VAL A 238 10.26 -56.91 11.26
CA VAL A 238 10.38 -56.45 9.86
C VAL A 238 9.02 -56.07 9.28
N TYR A 239 7.96 -56.84 9.56
CA TYR A 239 6.60 -56.53 9.13
C TYR A 239 6.07 -55.22 9.73
N LEU A 240 6.31 -54.99 11.04
CA LEU A 240 5.86 -53.79 11.74
C LEU A 240 6.61 -52.54 11.29
N LEU A 241 7.94 -52.62 11.13
CA LEU A 241 8.76 -51.49 10.67
C LEU A 241 8.51 -51.17 9.20
N GLY A 242 8.46 -52.17 8.33
CA GLY A 242 8.18 -51.98 6.91
C GLY A 242 6.78 -51.44 6.66
N GLY A 243 5.78 -51.97 7.35
CA GLY A 243 4.40 -51.50 7.24
C GLY A 243 4.19 -50.10 7.84
N ALA A 244 4.90 -49.77 8.93
CA ALA A 244 4.89 -48.42 9.51
C ALA A 244 5.53 -47.38 8.58
N VAL A 245 6.68 -47.69 8.00
CA VAL A 245 7.38 -46.80 7.07
C VAL A 245 6.55 -46.60 5.79
N TYR A 246 5.97 -47.66 5.24
CA TYR A 246 5.07 -47.57 4.08
C TYR A 246 3.83 -46.73 4.39
N ARG A 247 3.16 -46.93 5.54
CA ARG A 247 1.98 -46.13 5.93
C ARG A 247 2.30 -44.67 6.21
N TYR A 248 3.48 -44.37 6.75
CA TYR A 248 3.91 -43.00 7.01
C TYR A 248 4.29 -42.25 5.72
N TYR A 249 5.11 -42.86 4.87
CA TYR A 249 5.64 -42.19 3.67
C TYR A 249 4.74 -42.31 2.44
N SER A 250 4.09 -43.46 2.22
CA SER A 250 3.26 -43.69 1.03
C SER A 250 1.78 -43.36 1.22
N LEU A 251 1.25 -43.46 2.46
CA LEU A 251 -0.16 -43.19 2.76
C LEU A 251 -0.39 -41.96 3.65
N GLY A 252 0.68 -41.31 4.13
CA GLY A 252 0.59 -40.07 4.92
C GLY A 252 -0.02 -40.22 6.32
N ILE A 253 -0.20 -41.45 6.82
CA ILE A 253 -0.82 -41.73 8.12
C ILE A 253 0.16 -41.36 9.25
N ARG A 254 -0.30 -40.61 10.26
CA ARG A 254 0.51 -40.16 11.40
C ARG A 254 -0.05 -40.67 12.74
N GLY A 255 0.79 -40.76 13.76
CA GLY A 255 0.38 -41.21 15.09
C GLY A 255 0.34 -42.74 15.22
N ILE A 256 -0.49 -43.26 16.14
CA ILE A 256 -0.49 -44.69 16.53
C ILE A 256 -0.99 -45.62 15.41
N ASP A 257 -1.78 -45.10 14.48
CA ASP A 257 -2.38 -45.83 13.35
C ASP A 257 -1.38 -46.18 12.23
N ILE A 258 -0.14 -45.71 12.36
CA ILE A 258 1.01 -46.14 11.54
C ILE A 258 1.26 -47.65 11.70
N ILE A 259 0.98 -48.21 12.87
CA ILE A 259 1.25 -49.62 13.17
C ILE A 259 0.23 -50.50 12.41
N PRO A 260 0.67 -51.40 11.51
CA PRO A 260 -0.24 -52.28 10.77
C PRO A 260 -1.02 -53.22 11.70
N ASN A 261 -2.34 -53.34 11.49
CA ASN A 261 -3.24 -54.23 12.24
C ASN A 261 -3.21 -54.01 13.77
N LEU A 262 -3.21 -52.75 14.20
CA LEU A 262 -3.17 -52.36 15.62
C LEU A 262 -4.21 -53.08 16.52
N GLU A 263 -5.41 -53.33 15.99
CA GLU A 263 -6.48 -54.06 16.72
C GLU A 263 -6.13 -55.54 16.99
N PHE A 264 -5.41 -56.21 16.10
CA PHE A 264 -4.94 -57.58 16.30
C PHE A 264 -3.90 -57.65 17.43
N TRP A 265 -2.96 -56.70 17.49
CA TRP A 265 -1.93 -56.66 18.54
C TRP A 265 -2.48 -56.30 19.92
N ALA A 266 -3.54 -55.48 19.97
CA ALA A 266 -4.25 -55.18 21.21
C ALA A 266 -5.00 -56.39 21.79
N SER A 267 -5.30 -57.41 20.96
CA SER A 267 -6.05 -58.61 21.34
C SER A 267 -5.20 -59.81 21.82
N LEU A 268 -3.87 -59.69 21.88
CA LEU A 268 -2.99 -60.79 22.35
C LEU A 268 -2.94 -60.90 23.89
N PRO A 269 -2.78 -62.11 24.46
CA PRO A 269 -2.77 -62.34 25.92
C PRO A 269 -1.64 -61.60 26.68
N HIS A 270 -1.91 -61.28 27.96
CA HIS A 270 -1.14 -60.38 28.82
C HIS A 270 0.38 -60.64 28.92
N THR A 271 0.86 -61.87 28.69
CA THR A 271 2.27 -62.24 28.80
C THR A 271 3.15 -61.70 27.67
N LEU A 272 2.58 -61.28 26.53
CA LEU A 272 3.33 -60.70 25.40
C LEU A 272 3.16 -59.17 25.26
N GLN A 273 2.34 -58.52 26.10
CA GLN A 273 2.01 -57.09 25.99
C GLN A 273 3.07 -56.13 26.55
N SER A 274 4.00 -56.58 27.40
CA SER A 274 4.90 -55.67 28.15
C SER A 274 5.88 -54.90 27.25
N SER A 275 6.40 -55.55 26.20
CA SER A 275 7.32 -54.90 25.24
C SER A 275 6.60 -53.94 24.29
N PHE A 276 5.31 -54.18 23.99
CA PHE A 276 4.52 -53.35 23.06
C PHE A 276 3.92 -52.11 23.74
N THR A 277 3.52 -52.22 25.01
CA THR A 277 2.96 -51.09 25.77
C THR A 277 3.99 -49.98 25.99
N SER A 278 5.27 -50.30 26.18
CA SER A 278 6.34 -49.30 26.34
C SER A 278 6.54 -48.45 25.07
N LEU A 279 6.53 -49.08 23.88
CA LEU A 279 6.68 -48.39 22.60
C LEU A 279 5.43 -47.55 22.27
N VAL A 280 4.24 -48.10 22.53
CA VAL A 280 2.95 -47.43 22.32
C VAL A 280 2.78 -46.21 23.25
N ARG A 281 3.19 -46.28 24.52
CA ARG A 281 3.09 -45.16 25.47
C ARG A 281 3.94 -43.95 25.08
N ARG A 282 5.00 -44.16 24.31
CA ARG A 282 5.89 -43.09 23.83
C ARG A 282 5.34 -42.33 22.62
N PHE A 283 4.44 -42.95 21.85
CA PHE A 283 3.70 -42.31 20.75
C PHE A 283 2.29 -41.85 21.13
N ARG A 284 1.72 -42.37 22.23
CA ARG A 284 0.47 -41.90 22.84
C ARG A 284 0.73 -40.67 23.73
N GLY A 285 0.93 -39.52 23.10
CA GLY A 285 0.55 -38.24 23.72
C GLY A 285 -0.96 -38.21 24.00
N PRO A 286 -1.44 -37.34 24.91
CA PRO A 286 -2.77 -37.46 25.51
C PRO A 286 -3.87 -37.55 24.44
N SER A 287 -4.67 -38.60 24.58
CA SER A 287 -5.70 -39.07 23.65
C SER A 287 -6.86 -38.10 23.48
N HIS A 288 -7.17 -37.71 22.24
CA HIS A 288 -8.51 -37.27 21.86
C HIS A 288 -9.16 -38.37 21.02
N GLU A 289 -10.11 -39.07 21.65
CA GLU A 289 -11.07 -39.93 20.97
C GLU A 289 -11.85 -39.12 19.91
N LYS A 290 -12.18 -39.81 18.81
CA LYS A 290 -13.11 -39.38 17.79
C LYS A 290 -14.46 -39.01 18.43
N ASN A 291 -14.71 -37.71 18.62
CA ASN A 291 -16.07 -37.20 18.70
C ASN A 291 -16.50 -36.73 17.31
N LYS A 292 -17.58 -37.34 16.83
CA LYS A 292 -18.49 -36.78 15.81
C LYS A 292 -18.62 -35.26 16.00
N LYS A 293 -18.79 -34.52 14.90
CA LYS A 293 -19.21 -33.11 14.91
C LYS A 293 -20.16 -32.84 16.07
N LEU A 294 -19.77 -31.93 16.96
CA LEU A 294 -20.64 -30.99 17.65
C LEU A 294 -19.76 -29.78 18.02
N ALA A 295 -19.73 -28.83 17.09
CA ALA A 295 -19.43 -27.44 17.41
C ALA A 295 -20.45 -26.96 18.46
N PHE A 296 -20.23 -25.79 19.04
CA PHE A 296 -21.21 -25.02 19.82
C PHE A 296 -22.54 -24.70 19.07
N ALA A 297 -22.92 -25.46 18.04
CA ALA A 297 -24.20 -25.41 17.38
C ALA A 297 -25.19 -26.34 18.10
N ILE A 298 -25.93 -25.78 19.06
CA ILE A 298 -27.21 -26.34 19.50
C ILE A 298 -28.28 -25.51 18.78
N GLY A 299 -28.87 -26.11 17.74
CA GLY A 299 -30.03 -25.60 17.01
C GLY A 299 -29.73 -24.37 16.15
N GLU A 300 -29.84 -24.50 14.83
CA GLU A 300 -30.11 -23.34 14.00
C GLU A 300 -31.45 -22.74 14.47
N THR A 301 -31.42 -21.74 15.35
CA THR A 301 -32.47 -20.73 15.31
C THR A 301 -32.39 -20.12 13.91
N LYS A 302 -33.52 -20.03 13.19
CA LYS A 302 -33.61 -19.36 11.89
C LYS A 302 -32.65 -18.17 11.86
N GLU A 303 -31.76 -18.10 10.86
CA GLU A 303 -30.82 -16.98 10.71
C GLU A 303 -31.55 -15.66 10.96
N GLY A 304 -31.09 -14.89 11.96
CA GLY A 304 -31.69 -13.61 12.34
C GLY A 304 -32.50 -13.55 13.65
N CYS A 305 -32.69 -14.64 14.41
CA CYS A 305 -33.39 -14.55 15.70
C CYS A 305 -32.55 -13.92 16.83
N ASN A 306 -33.00 -12.80 17.40
CA ASN A 306 -32.44 -12.26 18.63
C ASN A 306 -33.08 -12.93 19.86
N VAL A 307 -32.41 -13.93 20.43
CA VAL A 307 -32.91 -14.69 21.60
C VAL A 307 -33.06 -13.85 22.88
N PHE A 308 -32.50 -12.64 22.93
CA PHE A 308 -32.59 -11.73 24.07
C PHE A 308 -33.71 -10.68 23.92
N ASN A 309 -34.41 -10.64 22.77
CA ASN A 309 -35.54 -9.76 22.53
C ASN A 309 -36.85 -10.56 22.47
N GLY A 310 -37.77 -10.32 23.39
CA GLY A 310 -38.90 -11.20 23.63
C GLY A 310 -39.79 -10.76 24.78
N LYS A 311 -40.64 -11.68 25.23
CA LYS A 311 -41.53 -11.47 26.37
C LYS A 311 -41.59 -12.70 27.27
N TRP A 312 -41.90 -12.47 28.54
CA TRP A 312 -42.23 -13.53 29.48
C TRP A 312 -43.63 -14.08 29.19
N VAL A 313 -43.75 -15.40 29.16
CA VAL A 313 -45.02 -16.12 28.97
C VAL A 313 -45.15 -17.22 30.02
N TRP A 314 -46.38 -17.41 30.48
CA TRP A 314 -46.73 -18.47 31.41
C TRP A 314 -46.56 -19.85 30.75
N ASP A 315 -45.95 -20.79 31.46
CA ASP A 315 -45.69 -22.15 31.04
C ASP A 315 -45.88 -23.12 32.21
N GLU A 316 -46.93 -23.93 32.14
CA GLU A 316 -47.26 -24.94 33.15
C GLU A 316 -46.21 -26.06 33.24
N LYS A 317 -45.34 -26.21 32.23
CA LYS A 317 -44.26 -27.22 32.23
C LYS A 317 -43.02 -26.78 33.01
N ARG A 318 -43.04 -25.61 33.63
CA ARG A 318 -41.99 -25.09 34.50
C ARG A 318 -42.38 -25.22 35.98
N PRO A 319 -41.41 -25.23 36.93
CA PRO A 319 -39.96 -25.10 36.74
C PRO A 319 -39.32 -26.34 36.10
N LEU A 320 -38.06 -26.21 35.65
CA LEU A 320 -37.31 -27.32 35.05
C LEU A 320 -36.78 -28.33 36.10
N TYR A 321 -36.79 -27.94 37.37
CA TYR A 321 -36.48 -28.76 38.54
C TYR A 321 -37.19 -28.14 39.74
N GLU A 322 -37.57 -28.97 40.71
CA GLU A 322 -38.11 -28.49 41.98
C GLU A 322 -37.00 -28.11 42.96
N GLU A 323 -37.23 -27.12 43.81
CA GLU A 323 -36.23 -26.65 44.80
C GLU A 323 -35.78 -27.79 45.72
N SER A 324 -36.71 -28.63 46.17
CA SER A 324 -36.42 -29.79 47.03
C SER A 324 -35.64 -30.91 46.34
N GLU A 325 -35.58 -30.92 45.00
CA GLU A 325 -34.87 -31.96 44.25
C GLU A 325 -33.36 -31.69 44.16
N CYS A 326 -32.91 -30.43 44.26
CA CYS A 326 -31.52 -30.07 44.06
C CYS A 326 -30.79 -29.76 45.38
N PRO A 327 -29.95 -30.67 45.91
CA PRO A 327 -29.24 -30.46 47.18
C PRO A 327 -28.09 -29.45 47.09
N TYR A 328 -27.79 -28.94 45.90
CA TYR A 328 -26.68 -28.01 45.64
C TYR A 328 -27.10 -26.53 45.72
N ILE A 329 -28.40 -26.26 45.91
CA ILE A 329 -28.90 -24.91 46.13
C ILE A 329 -28.44 -24.44 47.50
N GLN A 330 -27.85 -23.25 47.56
CA GLN A 330 -27.45 -22.66 48.83
C GLN A 330 -28.69 -22.24 49.62
N PRO A 331 -28.70 -22.33 50.96
CA PRO A 331 -29.86 -21.95 51.78
C PRO A 331 -30.38 -20.54 51.49
N GLN A 332 -29.48 -19.61 51.12
CA GLN A 332 -29.84 -18.23 50.76
C GLN A 332 -30.73 -18.11 49.51
N LEU A 333 -30.84 -19.19 48.72
CA LEU A 333 -31.59 -19.24 47.46
C LEU A 333 -32.78 -20.22 47.52
N THR A 334 -32.92 -21.02 48.60
CA THR A 334 -34.07 -21.94 48.78
C THR A 334 -35.28 -21.16 49.32
N CYS A 335 -35.94 -20.44 48.41
CA CYS A 335 -37.03 -19.53 48.75
C CYS A 335 -38.24 -20.25 49.37
N GLN A 336 -38.58 -21.44 48.88
CA GLN A 336 -39.74 -22.21 49.38
C GLN A 336 -39.46 -22.76 50.77
N GLU A 337 -38.26 -23.31 50.97
CA GLU A 337 -37.79 -23.77 52.29
C GLU A 337 -37.78 -22.62 53.31
N HIS A 338 -37.44 -21.41 52.87
CA HIS A 338 -37.39 -20.20 53.70
C HIS A 338 -38.72 -19.40 53.73
N GLY A 339 -39.84 -20.04 53.39
CA GLY A 339 -41.18 -19.53 53.72
C GLY A 339 -41.82 -18.63 52.66
N ARG A 340 -41.30 -18.57 51.43
CA ARG A 340 -42.00 -17.91 50.30
C ARG A 340 -43.20 -18.76 49.87
N PRO A 341 -44.45 -18.29 50.05
CA PRO A 341 -45.64 -19.12 49.82
C PRO A 341 -46.05 -19.16 48.34
N ASP A 342 -45.68 -18.16 47.52
CA ASP A 342 -46.04 -18.11 46.11
C ASP A 342 -45.09 -18.96 45.26
N ARG A 343 -45.66 -19.81 44.39
CA ARG A 343 -44.90 -20.61 43.39
C ARG A 343 -45.06 -20.09 41.96
N ASN A 344 -45.96 -19.14 41.74
CA ASN A 344 -46.30 -18.63 40.41
C ASN A 344 -45.09 -18.06 39.66
N TYR A 345 -44.08 -17.53 40.36
CA TYR A 345 -42.87 -17.01 39.74
C TYR A 345 -42.05 -18.07 38.99
N GLN A 346 -42.22 -19.35 39.34
CA GLN A 346 -41.48 -20.46 38.74
C GLN A 346 -42.03 -20.88 37.37
N HIS A 347 -43.30 -20.56 37.08
CA HIS A 347 -44.01 -20.94 35.86
C HIS A 347 -43.79 -19.99 34.68
N TRP A 348 -42.77 -19.13 34.72
CA TRP A 348 -42.48 -18.20 33.63
C TRP A 348 -41.35 -18.72 32.72
N ARG A 349 -41.56 -18.62 31.41
CA ARG A 349 -40.53 -18.85 30.38
C ARG A 349 -40.32 -17.61 29.52
N TRP A 350 -39.09 -17.42 29.07
CA TRP A 350 -38.75 -16.41 28.09
C TRP A 350 -39.11 -16.90 26.67
N GLN A 351 -39.84 -16.08 25.91
CA GLN A 351 -40.17 -16.34 24.51
C GLN A 351 -39.61 -15.21 23.65
N PRO A 352 -38.53 -15.46 22.89
CA PRO A 352 -38.06 -14.53 21.87
C PRO A 352 -39.16 -14.22 20.85
N HIS A 353 -39.13 -13.03 20.27
CA HIS A 353 -40.14 -12.61 19.28
C HIS A 353 -40.04 -13.40 17.98
N ASP A 354 -38.82 -13.63 17.49
CA ASP A 354 -38.57 -14.16 16.15
C ASP A 354 -38.37 -15.69 16.12
N CYS A 355 -38.27 -16.32 17.29
CA CYS A 355 -38.12 -17.76 17.43
C CYS A 355 -38.52 -18.26 18.82
N SER A 356 -38.62 -19.58 18.98
CA SER A 356 -38.82 -20.23 20.27
C SER A 356 -37.51 -20.85 20.77
N LEU A 357 -37.24 -20.72 22.07
CA LEU A 357 -36.13 -21.43 22.69
C LEU A 357 -36.36 -22.94 22.60
N PRO A 358 -35.34 -23.73 22.23
CA PRO A 358 -35.44 -25.19 22.28
C PRO A 358 -35.69 -25.65 23.71
N SER A 359 -36.40 -26.77 23.86
CA SER A 359 -36.57 -27.40 25.18
C SER A 359 -35.20 -27.78 25.76
N PHE A 360 -35.03 -27.52 27.05
CA PHE A 360 -33.78 -27.84 27.72
C PHE A 360 -33.57 -29.37 27.75
N ASN A 361 -32.42 -29.84 27.26
CA ASN A 361 -32.06 -31.25 27.23
C ASN A 361 -30.73 -31.45 27.98
N ALA A 362 -30.83 -31.93 29.22
CA ALA A 362 -29.67 -32.14 30.09
C ALA A 362 -28.68 -33.16 29.50
N THR A 363 -29.14 -34.22 28.84
CA THR A 363 -28.27 -35.23 28.20
C THR A 363 -27.42 -34.60 27.09
N LEU A 364 -27.99 -33.71 26.29
CA LEU A 364 -27.27 -33.00 25.23
C LEU A 364 -26.18 -32.09 25.81
N ILE A 365 -26.47 -31.40 26.92
CA ILE A 365 -25.47 -30.58 27.63
C ILE A 365 -24.34 -31.45 28.17
N LEU A 366 -24.65 -32.58 28.82
CA LEU A 366 -23.65 -33.50 29.35
C LEU A 366 -22.74 -34.07 28.25
N GLU A 367 -23.30 -34.48 27.11
CA GLU A 367 -22.51 -34.94 25.96
C GLU A 367 -21.66 -33.82 25.34
N THR A 368 -22.19 -32.60 25.28
CA THR A 368 -21.44 -31.42 24.79
C THR A 368 -20.21 -31.13 25.67
N LEU A 369 -20.34 -31.40 26.97
CA LEU A 369 -19.29 -31.22 27.98
C LEU A 369 -18.33 -32.40 28.12
N ARG A 370 -18.53 -33.50 27.39
CA ARG A 370 -17.66 -34.69 27.51
C ARG A 370 -16.20 -34.34 27.24
N GLY A 371 -15.33 -34.63 28.23
CA GLY A 371 -13.90 -34.29 28.19
C GLY A 371 -13.58 -32.79 28.29
N LYS A 372 -14.53 -31.95 28.73
CA LYS A 372 -14.39 -30.49 28.79
C LYS A 372 -14.74 -29.93 30.17
N ARG A 373 -14.45 -28.64 30.35
CA ARG A 373 -14.73 -27.86 31.56
C ARG A 373 -15.60 -26.67 31.18
N MET A 374 -16.71 -26.45 31.89
CA MET A 374 -17.53 -25.24 31.81
C MET A 374 -17.25 -24.39 33.05
N LEU A 375 -16.76 -23.16 32.88
CA LEU A 375 -16.36 -22.28 33.99
C LEU A 375 -17.20 -21.00 34.00
N PHE A 376 -17.93 -20.78 35.09
CA PHE A 376 -18.62 -19.54 35.42
C PHE A 376 -17.67 -18.66 36.24
N VAL A 377 -17.38 -17.43 35.79
CA VAL A 377 -16.46 -16.50 36.46
C VAL A 377 -17.17 -15.21 36.78
N GLY A 378 -17.24 -14.82 38.05
CA GLY A 378 -17.88 -13.55 38.43
C GLY A 378 -18.30 -13.49 39.89
N ASP A 379 -19.35 -12.72 40.13
CA ASP A 379 -19.92 -12.48 41.45
C ASP A 379 -20.96 -13.54 41.87
N SER A 380 -21.76 -13.21 42.87
CA SER A 380 -22.84 -14.06 43.36
C SER A 380 -23.94 -14.36 42.34
N LEU A 381 -24.18 -13.49 41.35
CA LEU A 381 -25.18 -13.75 40.31
C LEU A 381 -24.70 -14.88 39.39
N ASN A 382 -23.42 -14.84 39.00
CA ASN A 382 -22.84 -15.91 38.20
C ASN A 382 -22.73 -17.22 38.98
N ARG A 383 -22.55 -17.14 40.32
CA ARG A 383 -22.68 -18.30 41.22
C ARG A 383 -24.09 -18.88 41.20
N GLY A 384 -25.12 -18.03 41.20
CA GLY A 384 -26.51 -18.45 41.07
C GLY A 384 -26.78 -19.18 39.74
N GLN A 385 -26.22 -18.66 38.64
CA GLN A 385 -26.32 -19.31 37.33
C GLN A 385 -25.60 -20.67 37.29
N TYR A 386 -24.42 -20.76 37.91
CA TYR A 386 -23.68 -22.01 38.09
C TYR A 386 -24.50 -23.07 38.83
N VAL A 387 -25.07 -22.71 39.99
CA VAL A 387 -25.91 -23.60 40.79
C VAL A 387 -27.13 -24.04 39.98
N SER A 388 -27.79 -23.12 39.28
CA SER A 388 -28.90 -23.48 38.40
C SER A 388 -28.48 -24.45 37.30
N MET A 389 -27.30 -24.31 36.70
CA MET A 389 -26.81 -25.24 35.69
C MET A 389 -26.54 -26.63 36.29
N VAL A 390 -25.98 -26.70 37.50
CA VAL A 390 -25.79 -27.96 38.23
C VAL A 390 -27.15 -28.62 38.52
N CYS A 391 -28.13 -27.86 39.01
CA CYS A 391 -29.49 -28.34 39.28
C CYS A 391 -30.24 -28.80 38.01
N LEU A 392 -29.91 -28.25 36.86
CA LEU A 392 -30.48 -28.68 35.59
C LEU A 392 -29.94 -30.03 35.11
N VAL A 393 -28.72 -30.43 35.52
CA VAL A 393 -28.07 -31.66 35.02
C VAL A 393 -27.88 -32.76 36.06
N HIS A 394 -27.85 -32.43 37.37
CA HIS A 394 -27.46 -33.39 38.42
C HIS A 394 -28.39 -34.61 38.53
N ARG A 395 -29.68 -34.47 38.16
CA ARG A 395 -30.66 -35.55 38.24
C ARG A 395 -30.35 -36.70 37.29
N LEU A 396 -29.67 -36.43 36.18
CA LEU A 396 -29.26 -37.44 35.21
C LEU A 396 -27.94 -38.13 35.57
N ILE A 397 -27.26 -37.68 36.63
CA ILE A 397 -25.94 -38.20 37.01
C ILE A 397 -26.08 -39.05 38.28
N PRO A 398 -25.66 -40.34 38.26
CA PRO A 398 -25.65 -41.20 39.44
C PRO A 398 -24.85 -40.60 40.61
N GLU A 399 -25.28 -40.83 41.86
CA GLU A 399 -24.63 -40.27 43.06
C GLU A 399 -23.14 -40.63 43.19
N ASN A 400 -22.74 -41.84 42.78
CA ASN A 400 -21.33 -42.27 42.78
C ASN A 400 -20.48 -41.59 41.67
N ALA A 401 -21.14 -41.10 40.62
CA ALA A 401 -20.55 -40.50 39.43
C ALA A 401 -20.52 -38.96 39.47
N LYS A 402 -21.09 -38.33 40.49
CA LYS A 402 -20.98 -36.89 40.74
C LYS A 402 -20.27 -36.58 42.04
N SER A 403 -19.66 -35.41 42.11
CA SER A 403 -19.12 -34.87 43.36
C SER A 403 -18.98 -33.37 43.27
N MET A 404 -19.32 -32.65 44.32
CA MET A 404 -19.04 -31.22 44.44
C MET A 404 -17.88 -31.00 45.42
N LYS A 405 -16.92 -30.18 45.05
CA LYS A 405 -15.79 -29.81 45.91
C LYS A 405 -15.52 -28.32 45.81
N THR A 406 -15.47 -27.66 46.95
CA THR A 406 -15.01 -26.28 47.07
C THR A 406 -13.51 -26.27 47.38
N ILE A 407 -12.72 -25.56 46.59
CA ILE A 407 -11.27 -25.42 46.72
C ILE A 407 -10.93 -23.94 46.69
N GLY A 408 -10.85 -23.31 47.86
CA GLY A 408 -10.64 -21.86 47.98
C GLY A 408 -11.78 -21.11 47.29
N ASN A 409 -11.46 -20.40 46.21
CA ASN A 409 -12.42 -19.61 45.41
C ASN A 409 -13.10 -20.41 44.28
N PHE A 410 -12.79 -21.70 44.14
CA PHE A 410 -13.40 -22.57 43.14
C PHE A 410 -14.48 -23.45 43.75
N ASP A 411 -15.67 -23.45 43.17
CA ASP A 411 -16.68 -24.50 43.36
C ASP A 411 -16.66 -25.42 42.13
N VAL A 412 -16.28 -26.69 42.29
CA VAL A 412 -16.11 -27.65 41.19
C VAL A 412 -17.13 -28.78 41.33
N PHE A 413 -18.03 -28.89 40.37
CA PHE A 413 -18.96 -30.02 40.23
C PHE A 413 -18.41 -30.97 39.16
N THR A 414 -17.94 -32.13 39.59
CA THR A 414 -17.31 -33.15 38.74
C THR A 414 -18.33 -34.19 38.32
N ILE A 415 -18.32 -34.52 37.04
CA ILE A 415 -19.20 -35.50 36.40
C ILE A 415 -18.30 -36.60 35.83
N LYS A 416 -18.06 -37.64 36.63
CA LYS A 416 -17.02 -38.65 36.39
C LYS A 416 -17.26 -39.42 35.08
N ASP A 417 -18.49 -39.85 34.83
CA ASP A 417 -18.85 -40.66 33.66
C ASP A 417 -18.67 -39.93 32.32
N TYR A 418 -18.67 -38.59 32.36
CA TYR A 418 -18.49 -37.73 31.20
C TYR A 418 -17.07 -37.14 31.11
N ASN A 419 -16.22 -37.40 32.12
CA ASN A 419 -14.93 -36.73 32.28
C ASN A 419 -15.07 -35.20 32.11
N ALA A 420 -16.08 -34.63 32.78
CA ALA A 420 -16.49 -33.24 32.62
C ALA A 420 -16.58 -32.52 33.97
N THR A 421 -16.40 -31.21 33.95
CA THR A 421 -16.62 -30.36 35.12
C THR A 421 -17.48 -29.14 34.79
N ILE A 422 -18.34 -28.78 35.73
CA ILE A 422 -19.02 -27.49 35.79
C ILE A 422 -18.43 -26.78 36.99
N GLU A 423 -17.86 -25.61 36.78
CA GLU A 423 -17.03 -24.91 37.74
C GLU A 423 -17.50 -23.48 37.92
N PHE A 424 -17.36 -22.96 39.13
CA PHE A 424 -17.51 -21.55 39.43
C PHE A 424 -16.24 -21.01 40.07
N TYR A 425 -15.80 -19.84 39.63
CA TYR A 425 -14.68 -19.11 40.21
C TYR A 425 -15.15 -17.76 40.73
N TRP A 426 -15.01 -17.57 42.04
CA TRP A 426 -15.34 -16.30 42.71
C TRP A 426 -14.34 -15.23 42.32
N ALA A 427 -14.81 -14.28 41.50
CA ALA A 427 -14.07 -13.11 41.07
C ALA A 427 -15.08 -11.95 40.88
N PRO A 428 -15.60 -11.38 41.98
CA PRO A 428 -16.76 -10.49 41.95
C PRO A 428 -16.51 -9.21 41.16
N PHE A 429 -15.25 -8.81 41.04
CA PHE A 429 -14.80 -7.68 40.25
C PHE A 429 -13.95 -8.07 39.05
N LEU A 430 -13.76 -9.38 38.80
CA LEU A 430 -12.85 -9.99 37.81
C LEU A 430 -11.35 -9.67 37.99
N LEU A 431 -11.03 -8.53 38.60
CA LEU A 431 -9.71 -8.08 39.03
C LEU A 431 -9.43 -8.50 40.47
N GLU A 432 -8.14 -8.50 40.84
CA GLU A 432 -7.73 -8.78 42.22
C GLU A 432 -8.40 -7.76 43.15
N SER A 433 -9.08 -8.21 44.20
CA SER A 433 -9.79 -7.34 45.12
C SER A 433 -9.69 -7.85 46.55
N ASN A 434 -9.87 -6.94 47.51
CA ASN A 434 -10.04 -7.34 48.91
C ASN A 434 -11.30 -8.20 49.12
N SER A 435 -12.18 -8.30 48.13
CA SER A 435 -13.40 -9.09 48.12
C SER A 435 -13.25 -10.44 47.38
N ASP A 436 -12.04 -10.82 46.97
CA ASP A 436 -11.78 -12.07 46.25
C ASP A 436 -11.83 -13.32 47.14
N ASP A 437 -11.86 -13.16 48.46
CA ASP A 437 -12.15 -14.28 49.35
C ASP A 437 -13.65 -14.57 49.32
N ALA A 438 -14.04 -15.69 48.70
CA ALA A 438 -15.44 -16.11 48.58
C ALA A 438 -16.16 -16.26 49.94
N VAL A 439 -15.42 -16.39 51.05
CA VAL A 439 -15.96 -16.51 52.40
C VAL A 439 -16.04 -15.14 53.10
N LYS A 440 -15.04 -14.26 52.91
CA LYS A 440 -14.95 -12.92 53.53
C LYS A 440 -15.30 -11.76 52.59
N HIS A 441 -16.23 -11.96 51.67
CA HIS A 441 -16.52 -11.01 50.59
C HIS A 441 -17.43 -9.83 50.96
N ARG A 442 -18.13 -9.85 52.11
CA ARG A 442 -18.96 -8.72 52.58
C ARG A 442 -18.11 -7.75 53.41
N ILE A 443 -17.43 -6.85 52.71
CA ILE A 443 -16.58 -5.81 53.30
C ILE A 443 -17.23 -4.45 53.03
N GLU A 444 -17.28 -3.57 54.04
CA GLU A 444 -17.90 -2.24 53.95
C GLU A 444 -17.19 -1.36 52.90
N GLU A 445 -15.86 -1.34 52.92
CA GLU A 445 -15.04 -0.71 51.89
C GLU A 445 -14.52 -1.75 50.90
N ARG A 446 -15.19 -1.84 49.75
CA ARG A 446 -14.77 -2.71 48.66
C ARG A 446 -13.62 -2.05 47.91
N VAL A 447 -12.44 -2.66 47.98
CA VAL A 447 -11.21 -2.17 47.37
C VAL A 447 -10.75 -3.19 46.35
N VAL A 448 -10.87 -2.86 45.08
CA VAL A 448 -10.19 -3.60 44.02
C VAL A 448 -8.70 -3.26 44.12
N ARG A 449 -7.87 -4.28 44.28
CA ARG A 449 -6.43 -4.14 44.31
C ARG A 449 -6.04 -3.67 42.92
N LYS A 450 -5.58 -2.43 42.85
CA LYS A 450 -4.89 -1.92 41.67
C LYS A 450 -3.84 -2.95 41.30
N GLU A 451 -3.83 -3.43 40.04
CA GLU A 451 -2.80 -4.37 39.57
C GLU A 451 -1.48 -3.89 40.17
N LYS A 452 -0.82 -4.70 41.02
CA LYS A 452 0.55 -4.39 41.43
C LYS A 452 1.27 -4.18 40.12
N SER A 453 1.66 -2.93 39.85
CA SER A 453 2.08 -2.48 38.54
C SER A 453 2.92 -3.58 37.91
N LYS A 454 2.49 -4.11 36.74
CA LYS A 454 3.46 -4.52 35.72
C LYS A 454 4.56 -3.47 35.82
N GLU A 455 5.76 -3.88 36.27
CA GLU A 455 6.87 -2.99 36.68
C GLU A 455 6.64 -1.60 36.15
N LYS A 456 6.28 -0.62 37.01
CA LYS A 456 5.89 0.74 36.60
C LYS A 456 6.59 1.08 35.30
N LEU A 457 5.83 1.02 34.19
CA LEU A 457 6.39 1.28 32.87
C LEU A 457 7.09 2.64 33.01
N PRO A 458 8.38 2.73 32.66
CA PRO A 458 9.11 3.96 32.89
C PRO A 458 8.30 5.07 32.22
N PHE A 459 8.09 6.18 32.93
CA PHE A 459 7.45 7.40 32.40
C PHE A 459 5.90 7.40 32.34
N ALA A 460 5.20 6.60 33.14
CA ALA A 460 3.77 6.83 33.40
C ALA A 460 3.57 8.03 34.33
N ILE A 461 3.18 9.18 33.77
CA ILE A 461 2.79 10.36 34.56
C ILE A 461 1.29 10.61 34.36
N GLY A 462 0.54 10.58 35.47
CA GLY A 462 -0.92 10.69 35.48
C GLY A 462 -1.59 9.32 35.38
N GLU A 463 -2.25 8.90 36.45
CA GLU A 463 -3.12 7.71 36.44
C GLU A 463 -4.56 8.18 36.21
N THR A 464 -5.18 7.76 35.10
CA THR A 464 -6.65 7.73 35.04
C THR A 464 -7.15 6.69 36.05
N LYS A 465 -8.37 6.87 36.58
CA LYS A 465 -8.99 5.86 37.46
C LYS A 465 -8.90 4.48 36.79
N GLU A 466 -8.52 3.47 37.57
CA GLU A 466 -8.35 2.12 37.05
C GLU A 466 -9.66 1.63 36.41
N GLY A 467 -9.56 0.97 35.26
CA GLY A 467 -10.72 0.51 34.49
C GLY A 467 -11.29 1.52 33.47
N CYS A 468 -10.90 2.80 33.49
CA CYS A 468 -11.43 3.75 32.52
C CYS A 468 -10.98 3.45 31.08
N ASN A 469 -11.93 3.08 30.22
CA ASN A 469 -11.67 3.02 28.78
C ASN A 469 -11.69 4.44 28.17
N VAL A 470 -10.51 5.06 28.05
CA VAL A 470 -10.36 6.42 27.50
C VAL A 470 -10.80 6.57 26.04
N PHE A 471 -11.04 5.47 25.32
CA PHE A 471 -11.48 5.47 23.92
C PHE A 471 -12.99 5.26 23.76
N ASN A 472 -13.73 5.05 24.86
CA ASN A 472 -15.19 4.94 24.86
C ASN A 472 -15.80 6.18 25.53
N GLY A 473 -16.56 6.96 24.77
CA GLY A 473 -16.91 8.31 25.16
C GLY A 473 -17.72 9.05 24.09
N LYS A 474 -17.79 10.36 24.24
CA LYS A 474 -18.44 11.25 23.28
C LYS A 474 -17.63 12.54 23.10
N TRP A 475 -17.78 13.17 21.94
CA TRP A 475 -17.27 14.52 21.72
C TRP A 475 -18.18 15.54 22.42
N ILE A 476 -17.55 16.47 23.15
CA ILE A 476 -18.24 17.59 23.79
C ILE A 476 -17.54 18.89 23.42
N TRP A 477 -18.32 19.95 23.30
CA TRP A 477 -17.80 21.29 23.05
C TRP A 477 -17.01 21.79 24.25
N ASP A 478 -15.85 22.42 24.02
CA ASP A 478 -15.00 23.02 25.04
C ASP A 478 -14.39 24.33 24.53
N GLU A 479 -14.84 25.45 25.10
CA GLU A 479 -14.35 26.80 24.78
C GLU A 479 -12.84 26.98 25.06
N LYS A 480 -12.22 26.10 25.86
CA LYS A 480 -10.78 26.14 26.15
C LYS A 480 -9.92 25.50 25.06
N ARG A 481 -10.55 25.06 23.96
CA ARG A 481 -9.89 24.49 22.77
C ARG A 481 -9.84 25.56 21.66
N PRO A 482 -8.91 25.44 20.68
CA PRO A 482 -7.89 24.41 20.55
C PRO A 482 -6.77 24.53 21.60
N LEU A 483 -5.90 23.51 21.71
CA LEU A 483 -4.76 23.55 22.65
C LEU A 483 -3.59 24.43 22.15
N TYR A 484 -3.58 24.73 20.87
CA TYR A 484 -2.68 25.66 20.18
C TYR A 484 -3.40 26.17 18.93
N GLU A 485 -3.11 27.39 18.52
CA GLU A 485 -3.63 27.92 17.26
C GLU A 485 -2.76 27.49 16.07
N GLU A 486 -3.35 27.35 14.89
CA GLU A 486 -2.62 26.97 13.67
C GLU A 486 -1.48 27.95 13.36
N SER A 487 -1.72 29.25 13.56
CA SER A 487 -0.74 30.31 13.34
C SER A 487 0.38 30.34 14.39
N GLU A 488 0.20 29.70 15.54
CA GLU A 488 1.22 29.66 16.60
C GLU A 488 2.32 28.63 16.30
N CYS A 489 2.02 27.55 15.56
CA CYS A 489 2.95 26.45 15.34
C CYS A 489 3.56 26.47 13.92
N PRO A 490 4.82 26.92 13.76
CA PRO A 490 5.47 27.02 12.44
C PRO A 490 5.87 25.66 11.85
N PHE A 491 5.66 24.56 12.58
CA PHE A 491 6.04 23.21 12.18
C PHE A 491 4.91 22.46 11.48
N ILE A 492 3.70 23.03 11.40
CA ILE A 492 2.58 22.41 10.69
C ILE A 492 2.89 22.42 9.19
N GLN A 493 2.76 21.25 8.56
CA GLN A 493 2.96 21.11 7.13
C GLN A 493 1.82 21.80 6.37
N PRO A 494 2.06 22.42 5.20
CA PRO A 494 1.02 23.11 4.42
C PRO A 494 -0.17 22.22 4.01
N GLN A 495 0.00 20.89 4.04
CA GLN A 495 -1.08 19.94 3.81
C GLN A 495 -2.10 19.86 4.97
N LEU A 496 -1.76 20.42 6.14
CA LEU A 496 -2.54 20.39 7.37
C LEU A 496 -2.94 21.79 7.87
N THR A 497 -2.42 22.88 7.29
CA THR A 497 -2.78 24.27 7.66
C THR A 497 -4.05 24.72 6.95
N CYS A 498 -5.20 24.33 7.49
CA CYS A 498 -6.50 24.55 6.85
C CYS A 498 -6.88 26.04 6.83
N GLN A 499 -6.63 26.76 7.92
CA GLN A 499 -6.97 28.18 8.03
C GLN A 499 -6.10 29.02 7.10
N GLU A 500 -4.80 28.75 7.05
CA GLU A 500 -3.87 29.36 6.10
C GLU A 500 -4.32 29.17 4.65
N HIS A 501 -4.90 28.00 4.33
CA HIS A 501 -5.42 27.67 3.00
C HIS A 501 -6.89 28.02 2.81
N GLY A 502 -7.42 28.97 3.59
CA GLY A 502 -8.70 29.63 3.34
C GLY A 502 -9.93 28.92 3.88
N ARG A 503 -9.78 27.98 4.83
CA ARG A 503 -10.93 27.37 5.52
C ARG A 503 -11.65 28.43 6.37
N PRO A 504 -12.96 28.70 6.13
CA PRO A 504 -13.66 29.80 6.80
C PRO A 504 -14.18 29.43 8.20
N ASP A 505 -14.49 28.16 8.47
CA ASP A 505 -15.00 27.70 9.75
C ASP A 505 -13.89 27.31 10.73
N LYS A 506 -14.09 27.53 12.03
CA LYS A 506 -13.16 27.16 13.12
C LYS A 506 -13.77 26.22 14.15
N ASP A 507 -15.09 25.98 14.11
CA ASP A 507 -15.83 25.22 15.10
C ASP A 507 -15.29 23.79 15.31
N TYR A 508 -14.72 23.17 14.27
CA TYR A 508 -14.09 21.85 14.36
C TYR A 508 -12.95 21.77 15.39
N GLN A 509 -12.34 22.90 15.73
CA GLN A 509 -11.22 23.02 16.67
C GLN A 509 -11.67 22.95 18.14
N HIS A 510 -12.94 23.27 18.43
CA HIS A 510 -13.47 23.43 19.79
C HIS A 510 -13.99 22.13 20.43
N TRP A 511 -13.88 21.00 19.74
CA TRP A 511 -14.34 19.71 20.25
C TRP A 511 -13.27 19.01 21.09
N ARG A 512 -13.65 18.51 22.27
CA ARG A 512 -12.83 17.60 23.07
C ARG A 512 -13.50 16.24 23.25
N TRP A 513 -12.69 15.18 23.31
CA TRP A 513 -13.17 13.85 23.64
C TRP A 513 -13.38 13.70 25.15
N GLN A 514 -14.56 13.23 25.54
CA GLN A 514 -14.92 12.96 26.92
C GLN A 514 -15.24 11.47 27.08
N PRO A 515 -14.33 10.68 27.68
CA PRO A 515 -14.63 9.31 28.05
C PRO A 515 -15.84 9.24 28.99
N HIS A 516 -16.60 8.14 28.91
CA HIS A 516 -17.81 7.98 29.74
C HIS A 516 -17.49 7.80 31.23
N GLU A 517 -16.40 7.09 31.53
CA GLU A 517 -16.07 6.64 32.88
C GLU A 517 -15.05 7.55 33.59
N CYS A 518 -14.37 8.43 32.85
CA CYS A 518 -13.41 9.38 33.39
C CYS A 518 -13.27 10.62 32.51
N SER A 519 -12.56 11.62 33.00
CA SER A 519 -12.18 12.79 32.21
C SER A 519 -10.71 12.73 31.84
N LEU A 520 -10.38 13.12 30.61
CA LEU A 520 -8.99 13.28 30.21
C LEU A 520 -8.35 14.43 31.00
N PRO A 521 -7.14 14.25 31.55
CA PRO A 521 -6.43 15.35 32.18
C PRO A 521 -6.12 16.44 31.14
N SER A 522 -6.14 17.70 31.56
CA SER A 522 -5.67 18.80 30.72
C SER A 522 -4.21 18.55 30.32
N PHE A 523 -3.89 18.77 29.04
CA PHE A 523 -2.54 18.57 28.55
C PHE A 523 -1.57 19.56 29.22
N ASN A 524 -0.46 19.05 29.75
CA ASN A 524 0.58 19.84 30.38
C ASN A 524 1.89 19.65 29.62
N ALA A 525 2.28 20.65 28.85
CA ALA A 525 3.48 20.62 28.00
C ALA A 525 4.75 20.44 28.82
N THR A 526 4.88 21.12 29.97
CA THR A 526 6.06 21.02 30.84
C THR A 526 6.20 19.60 31.38
N LEU A 527 5.10 18.99 31.80
CA LEU A 527 5.08 17.61 32.25
C LEU A 527 5.51 16.65 31.13
N MET A 528 5.02 16.87 29.91
CA MET A 528 5.41 16.08 28.75
C MET A 528 6.91 16.20 28.45
N LEU A 529 7.47 17.41 28.48
CA LEU A 529 8.91 17.63 28.25
C LEU A 529 9.79 17.02 29.34
N GLU A 530 9.41 17.13 30.62
CA GLU A 530 10.11 16.45 31.71
C GLU A 530 10.01 14.92 31.57
N THR A 531 8.88 14.43 31.08
CA THR A 531 8.71 13.01 30.72
C THR A 531 9.67 12.59 29.61
N LEU A 532 9.98 13.48 28.65
CA LEU A 532 10.88 13.22 27.54
C LEU A 532 12.35 13.53 27.82
N ARG A 533 12.70 14.09 28.99
CA ARG A 533 14.08 14.48 29.29
C ARG A 533 15.05 13.31 29.13
N GLY A 534 16.08 13.50 28.31
CA GLY A 534 17.10 12.49 28.00
C GLY A 534 16.61 11.34 27.10
N LYS A 535 15.47 11.48 26.44
CA LYS A 535 14.77 10.37 25.75
C LYS A 535 14.39 10.72 24.32
N ARG A 536 14.08 9.65 23.59
CA ARG A 536 13.67 9.66 22.19
C ARG A 536 12.28 9.08 22.03
N MET A 537 11.34 9.91 21.57
CA MET A 537 9.98 9.53 21.21
C MET A 537 9.87 9.40 19.69
N LEU A 538 9.50 8.23 19.18
CA LEU A 538 9.52 7.90 17.76
C LEU A 538 8.14 7.46 17.25
N PHE A 539 7.57 8.21 16.32
CA PHE A 539 6.40 7.83 15.55
C PHE A 539 6.85 7.05 14.29
N VAL A 540 6.27 5.90 14.02
CA VAL A 540 6.62 5.04 12.86
C VAL A 540 5.36 4.65 12.13
N GLY A 541 5.25 4.97 10.84
CA GLY A 541 4.08 4.56 10.07
C GLY A 541 3.85 5.35 8.80
N ASP A 542 2.58 5.54 8.48
CA ASP A 542 2.10 6.27 7.31
C ASP A 542 1.88 7.77 7.58
N SER A 543 1.27 8.45 6.63
CA SER A 543 1.00 9.89 6.67
C SER A 543 0.11 10.33 7.84
N VAL A 544 -0.74 9.45 8.37
CA VAL A 544 -1.59 9.77 9.54
C VAL A 544 -0.73 9.89 10.78
N ASN A 545 0.24 8.98 10.96
CA ASN A 545 1.14 9.02 12.11
C ASN A 545 2.09 10.22 12.04
N ARG A 546 2.42 10.67 10.82
CA ARG A 546 3.13 11.94 10.61
C ARG A 546 2.31 13.14 11.11
N GLY A 547 0.99 13.14 10.86
CA GLY A 547 0.07 14.14 11.42
C GLY A 547 0.05 14.14 12.95
N GLN A 548 0.02 12.95 13.56
CA GLN A 548 0.08 12.82 15.03
C GLN A 548 1.42 13.31 15.61
N TYR A 549 2.54 13.02 14.93
CA TYR A 549 3.87 13.55 15.28
C TYR A 549 3.89 15.09 15.28
N ILE A 550 3.42 15.72 14.20
CA ILE A 550 3.37 17.18 14.09
C ILE A 550 2.47 17.79 15.17
N SER A 551 1.32 17.18 15.46
CA SER A 551 0.44 17.62 16.56
C SER A 551 1.17 17.57 17.91
N MET A 552 1.95 16.51 18.19
CA MET A 552 2.75 16.42 19.43
C MET A 552 3.82 17.51 19.51
N VAL A 553 4.49 17.83 18.40
CA VAL A 553 5.46 18.94 18.34
C VAL A 553 4.75 20.27 18.64
N CYS A 554 3.59 20.53 18.03
CA CYS A 554 2.81 21.76 18.26
C CYS A 554 2.21 21.86 19.68
N LEU A 555 2.04 20.75 20.38
CA LEU A 555 1.61 20.76 21.77
C LEU A 555 2.72 21.22 22.74
N VAL A 556 4.00 21.04 22.38
CA VAL A 556 5.13 21.32 23.29
C VAL A 556 6.02 22.48 22.85
N HIS A 557 6.03 22.86 21.57
CA HIS A 557 7.00 23.84 21.03
C HIS A 557 6.93 25.22 21.68
N ARG A 558 5.75 25.66 22.16
CA ARG A 558 5.52 27.00 22.70
C ARG A 558 6.32 27.28 23.96
N ILE A 559 6.53 26.26 24.80
CA ILE A 559 7.27 26.40 26.05
C ILE A 559 8.78 26.18 25.89
N ILE A 560 9.24 25.86 24.68
CA ILE A 560 10.65 25.65 24.37
C ILE A 560 11.21 26.94 23.72
N PRO A 561 12.31 27.52 24.26
CA PRO A 561 12.97 28.66 23.64
C PRO A 561 13.40 28.41 22.19
N GLU A 562 13.36 29.44 21.33
CA GLU A 562 13.70 29.30 19.89
C GLU A 562 15.11 28.78 19.63
N ASN A 563 16.10 29.19 20.44
CA ASN A 563 17.49 28.71 20.34
C ASN A 563 17.67 27.24 20.81
N ALA A 564 16.70 26.73 21.58
CA ALA A 564 16.70 25.41 22.19
C ALA A 564 15.88 24.36 21.40
N LYS A 565 15.24 24.74 20.29
CA LYS A 565 14.52 23.81 19.41
C LYS A 565 14.99 23.87 17.96
N SER A 566 14.88 22.76 17.24
CA SER A 566 15.14 22.71 15.80
C SER A 566 14.48 21.48 15.16
N MET A 567 13.96 21.61 13.94
CA MET A 567 13.42 20.49 13.16
C MET A 567 14.34 20.19 11.97
N ASN A 568 14.76 18.93 11.82
CA ASN A 568 15.62 18.47 10.73
C ASN A 568 14.97 17.26 10.04
N THR A 569 14.96 17.23 8.72
CA THR A 569 14.52 16.07 7.94
C THR A 569 15.72 15.40 7.30
N VAL A 570 15.92 14.10 7.56
CA VAL A 570 17.05 13.31 7.04
C VAL A 570 16.54 11.99 6.49
N GLY A 571 16.43 11.89 5.16
CA GLY A 571 15.93 10.70 4.48
C GLY A 571 14.48 10.39 4.89
N SER A 572 14.25 9.25 5.54
CA SER A 572 12.93 8.83 6.04
C SER A 572 12.57 9.40 7.42
N PHE A 573 13.45 10.22 8.02
CA PHE A 573 13.26 10.79 9.35
C PHE A 573 12.86 12.27 9.32
N ASP A 574 11.89 12.65 10.14
CA ASP A 574 11.70 14.01 10.63
C ASP A 574 12.06 14.04 12.12
N VAL A 575 13.00 14.90 12.54
CA VAL A 575 13.53 14.94 13.91
C VAL A 575 13.37 16.34 14.50
N PHE A 576 12.53 16.46 15.52
CA PHE A 576 12.39 17.65 16.35
C PHE A 576 13.28 17.52 17.59
N ASN A 577 14.34 18.35 17.65
CA ASN A 577 15.32 18.36 18.72
C ASN A 577 14.95 19.39 19.79
N ILE A 578 15.06 19.00 21.05
CA ILE A 578 14.75 19.83 22.23
C ILE A 578 15.99 19.86 23.13
N LYS A 579 16.87 20.84 22.89
CA LYS A 579 18.23 20.89 23.45
C LYS A 579 18.23 20.93 24.99
N ASP A 580 17.42 21.79 25.59
CA ASP A 580 17.37 21.99 27.05
C ASP A 580 16.89 20.75 27.82
N TYR A 581 16.17 19.86 27.14
CA TYR A 581 15.68 18.61 27.70
C TYR A 581 16.53 17.41 27.26
N ASN A 582 17.52 17.61 26.39
CA ASN A 582 18.26 16.53 25.73
C ASN A 582 17.31 15.46 25.18
N ALA A 583 16.26 15.89 24.48
CA ALA A 583 15.16 15.05 24.05
C ALA A 583 14.89 15.20 22.55
N THR A 584 14.36 14.16 21.93
CA THR A 584 13.89 14.19 20.53
C THR A 584 12.48 13.65 20.40
N ILE A 585 11.71 14.30 19.53
CA ILE A 585 10.44 13.78 19.00
C ILE A 585 10.68 13.54 17.52
N GLU A 586 10.45 12.32 17.06
CA GLU A 586 10.87 11.84 15.75
C GLU A 586 9.71 11.20 15.01
N PHE A 587 9.70 11.30 13.69
CA PHE A 587 8.86 10.52 12.80
C PHE A 587 9.71 9.75 11.81
N TYR A 588 9.38 8.48 11.57
CA TYR A 588 10.02 7.61 10.60
C TYR A 588 8.99 7.05 9.61
N TRP A 589 9.20 7.32 8.33
CA TRP A 589 8.33 6.82 7.26
C TRP A 589 8.51 5.31 7.04
N ALA A 590 7.46 4.55 7.34
CA ALA A 590 7.36 3.11 7.10
C ALA A 590 5.87 2.74 6.95
N PRO A 591 5.23 3.05 5.81
CA PRO A 591 3.77 3.07 5.68
C PRO A 591 3.13 1.69 5.85
N PHE A 592 3.91 0.62 5.65
CA PHE A 592 3.51 -0.78 5.83
C PHE A 592 4.22 -1.49 6.98
N LEU A 593 5.12 -0.79 7.69
CA LEU A 593 6.09 -1.30 8.67
C LEU A 593 7.11 -2.32 8.13
N LEU A 594 6.73 -3.15 7.16
CA LEU A 594 7.61 -4.03 6.39
C LEU A 594 8.29 -3.24 5.27
N GLU A 595 9.45 -3.72 4.83
CA GLU A 595 10.09 -3.21 3.60
C GLU A 595 9.11 -3.29 2.43
N SER A 596 8.94 -2.18 1.75
CA SER A 596 8.00 -2.01 0.66
C SER A 596 8.57 -1.11 -0.44
N ASN A 597 8.00 -1.22 -1.63
CA ASN A 597 8.27 -0.26 -2.72
C ASN A 597 7.71 1.15 -2.41
N SER A 598 7.00 1.34 -1.30
CA SER A 598 6.47 2.63 -0.81
C SER A 598 7.30 3.25 0.32
N ASP A 599 8.49 2.70 0.66
CA ASP A 599 9.32 3.16 1.78
C ASP A 599 10.02 4.50 1.56
N ASN A 600 9.92 5.05 0.35
CA ASN A 600 10.41 6.38 0.06
C ASN A 600 9.28 7.41 0.30
N PRO A 601 9.38 8.29 1.31
CA PRO A 601 8.34 9.29 1.60
C PRO A 601 8.07 10.26 0.44
N GLY A 602 9.01 10.43 -0.50
CA GLY A 602 8.80 11.21 -1.72
C GLY A 602 8.19 10.42 -2.89
N LYS A 603 8.27 9.08 -2.88
CA LYS A 603 7.79 8.18 -3.95
C LYS A 603 6.97 7.02 -3.38
N HIS A 604 5.97 7.35 -2.58
CA HIS A 604 5.10 6.37 -1.93
C HIS A 604 3.72 6.26 -2.58
N ARG A 605 3.41 7.08 -3.59
CA ARG A 605 2.15 7.04 -4.37
C ARG A 605 2.37 6.29 -5.66
N ILE A 606 2.29 4.98 -5.55
CA ILE A 606 2.42 4.04 -6.66
C ILE A 606 1.11 3.28 -6.78
N GLU A 607 0.68 3.00 -8.01
CA GLU A 607 -0.56 2.25 -8.32
C GLU A 607 -0.54 0.87 -7.68
N GLU A 608 0.66 0.35 -7.59
CA GLU A 608 0.95 -1.03 -7.33
C GLU A 608 1.88 -1.14 -6.10
N ARG A 609 1.46 -1.79 -5.01
CA ARG A 609 2.20 -1.75 -3.72
C ARG A 609 2.72 -3.14 -3.40
N VAL A 610 3.95 -3.28 -2.93
CA VAL A 610 4.49 -4.61 -2.61
C VAL A 610 5.21 -4.53 -1.30
N VAL A 611 4.87 -5.46 -0.42
CA VAL A 611 5.54 -5.64 0.86
C VAL A 611 6.37 -6.91 0.83
N ARG A 612 7.63 -6.82 1.25
CA ARG A 612 8.52 -7.97 1.38
C ARG A 612 8.20 -8.68 2.69
N LYS A 613 7.64 -9.89 2.57
CA LYS A 613 7.35 -10.77 3.71
C LYS A 613 8.56 -10.89 4.63
N ASP A 614 8.32 -10.76 5.93
CA ASP A 614 9.31 -10.91 7.01
C ASP A 614 10.48 -9.91 7.00
N SER A 615 10.48 -8.90 6.11
CA SER A 615 11.57 -7.92 5.99
C SER A 615 11.33 -6.64 6.80
N ILE A 616 11.14 -6.80 8.11
CA ILE A 616 10.94 -5.65 9.00
C ILE A 616 12.27 -5.03 9.47
N ASN A 617 13.37 -5.79 9.45
CA ASN A 617 14.65 -5.34 9.99
C ASN A 617 15.30 -4.20 9.19
N THR A 618 14.94 -4.06 7.91
CA THR A 618 15.36 -2.96 7.03
C THR A 618 15.02 -1.61 7.68
N HIS A 619 13.82 -1.48 8.24
CA HIS A 619 13.40 -0.33 9.03
C HIS A 619 13.74 -0.46 10.51
N GLY A 620 13.51 -1.64 11.07
CA GLY A 620 13.63 -1.90 12.50
C GLY A 620 14.99 -1.51 13.09
N LYS A 621 16.08 -1.59 12.32
CA LYS A 621 17.39 -1.12 12.80
C LYS A 621 17.39 0.34 13.30
N TYR A 622 16.53 1.18 12.75
CA TYR A 622 16.39 2.60 13.09
C TYR A 622 15.49 2.86 14.30
N TRP A 623 14.60 1.93 14.64
CA TRP A 623 13.68 2.07 15.77
C TRP A 623 14.32 1.69 17.10
N LYS A 624 15.48 1.01 17.06
CA LYS A 624 16.21 0.56 18.26
C LYS A 624 16.62 1.74 19.13
N GLY A 625 16.50 1.53 20.44
CA GLY A 625 16.91 2.52 21.45
C GLY A 625 15.99 3.73 21.57
N ALA A 626 14.80 3.72 20.94
CA ALA A 626 13.77 4.69 21.28
C ALA A 626 13.09 4.30 22.60
N ASP A 627 12.77 5.28 23.43
CA ASP A 627 12.16 5.11 24.75
C ASP A 627 10.63 5.07 24.67
N ILE A 628 10.06 5.75 23.69
CA ILE A 628 8.62 5.74 23.39
C ILE A 628 8.48 5.54 21.89
N ILE A 629 7.70 4.55 21.47
CA ILE A 629 7.47 4.27 20.05
C ILE A 629 5.97 4.20 19.78
N VAL A 630 5.48 4.91 18.76
CA VAL A 630 4.07 4.91 18.34
C VAL A 630 3.99 4.41 16.91
N PHE A 631 3.50 3.18 16.71
CA PHE A 631 3.33 2.58 15.39
C PHE A 631 1.93 2.86 14.81
N ASN A 632 1.83 3.00 13.48
CA ASN A 632 0.57 2.86 12.73
C ASN A 632 0.83 2.23 11.34
N THR A 633 -0.22 1.74 10.68
CA THR A 633 -0.21 1.37 9.25
C THR A 633 -1.66 1.12 8.82
N TYR A 634 -2.21 1.83 7.82
CA TYR A 634 -3.54 1.47 7.29
C TYR A 634 -3.83 1.92 5.85
N ILE A 635 -3.52 3.16 5.50
CA ILE A 635 -4.13 3.85 4.33
C ILE A 635 -3.69 3.32 2.96
N TRP A 636 -2.61 2.54 2.89
CA TRP A 636 -1.96 2.18 1.64
C TRP A 636 -2.00 0.66 1.47
N GLN A 637 -2.69 0.08 0.47
CA GLN A 637 -2.60 -1.35 0.06
C GLN A 637 -2.89 -1.49 -1.46
N GLY A 638 -2.10 -2.29 -2.18
CA GLY A 638 -2.10 -2.58 -3.65
C GLY A 638 -1.03 -3.66 -3.97
N SER A 639 -0.81 -4.15 -5.22
CA SER A 639 0.17 -5.21 -5.70
C SER A 639 1.00 -4.72 -6.91
N PHE A 640 2.21 -5.24 -7.31
CA PHE A 640 3.02 -4.78 -8.49
C PHE A 640 3.35 -5.85 -9.56
N ASP A 641 3.56 -5.41 -10.80
CA ASP A 641 4.06 -6.15 -11.99
C ASP A 641 5.52 -5.73 -12.31
N ASP A 642 6.48 -6.58 -11.94
CA ASP A 642 7.89 -6.38 -12.32
C ASP A 642 8.49 -7.65 -12.91
N LYS A 643 9.34 -7.45 -13.92
CA LYS A 643 9.90 -8.52 -14.75
C LYS A 643 10.90 -9.35 -13.93
N VAL A 644 10.38 -10.46 -13.40
CA VAL A 644 11.03 -11.61 -12.74
C VAL A 644 11.15 -11.51 -11.19
N LYS A 645 10.14 -12.04 -10.46
CA LYS A 645 10.20 -13.16 -9.47
C LYS A 645 8.94 -13.21 -8.56
N ASP A 646 8.15 -14.29 -8.64
CA ASP A 646 7.19 -14.82 -7.64
C ASP A 646 6.43 -13.83 -6.73
N ILE A 647 5.67 -12.90 -7.31
CA ILE A 647 4.70 -12.07 -6.55
C ILE A 647 3.43 -12.89 -6.33
N VAL A 648 2.99 -13.02 -5.07
CA VAL A 648 1.76 -13.73 -4.70
C VAL A 648 0.77 -12.74 -4.14
N GLU A 649 -0.39 -12.61 -4.79
CA GLU A 649 -1.49 -11.82 -4.26
C GLU A 649 -2.12 -12.53 -3.06
N VAL A 650 -2.35 -11.76 -1.99
CA VAL A 650 -2.94 -12.23 -0.74
C VAL A 650 -4.03 -11.25 -0.30
N SER A 651 -4.98 -11.70 0.50
CA SER A 651 -6.00 -10.79 1.05
C SER A 651 -5.38 -9.71 1.94
N THR A 652 -6.01 -8.54 1.96
CA THR A 652 -5.72 -7.41 2.86
C THR A 652 -5.51 -7.86 4.32
N GLU A 653 -6.37 -8.74 4.82
CA GLU A 653 -6.33 -9.25 6.19
C GLU A 653 -5.10 -10.13 6.44
N GLU A 654 -4.71 -10.96 5.46
CA GLU A 654 -3.53 -11.82 5.61
C GLU A 654 -2.23 -11.02 5.47
N ALA A 655 -2.16 -10.07 4.53
CA ALA A 655 -1.03 -9.14 4.42
C ALA A 655 -0.82 -8.35 5.73
N TYR A 656 -1.91 -7.83 6.30
CA TYR A 656 -1.86 -7.12 7.59
C TYR A 656 -1.45 -8.05 8.74
N ARG A 657 -1.94 -9.29 8.75
CA ARG A 657 -1.55 -10.31 9.74
C ARG A 657 -0.05 -10.62 9.66
N MET A 658 0.52 -10.69 8.46
CA MET A 658 1.96 -10.89 8.24
C MET A 658 2.78 -9.71 8.79
N ALA A 659 2.34 -8.47 8.56
CA ALA A 659 2.98 -7.27 9.11
C ALA A 659 2.93 -7.28 10.65
N MET A 660 1.77 -7.53 11.26
CA MET A 660 1.61 -7.59 12.71
C MET A 660 2.47 -8.68 13.36
N LYS A 661 2.51 -9.89 12.79
CA LYS A 661 3.37 -10.97 13.28
C LYS A 661 4.85 -10.61 13.23
N SER A 662 5.28 -9.91 12.18
CA SER A 662 6.66 -9.47 12.01
C SER A 662 7.03 -8.36 12.99
N LEU A 663 6.13 -7.39 13.20
CA LEU A 663 6.24 -6.35 14.21
C LEU A 663 6.37 -6.94 15.61
N LEU A 664 5.48 -7.85 16.00
CA LEU A 664 5.52 -8.50 17.32
C LEU A 664 6.82 -9.29 17.54
N ARG A 665 7.29 -10.04 16.54
CA ARG A 665 8.58 -10.74 16.60
C ARG A 665 9.74 -9.76 16.77
N TRP A 666 9.69 -8.64 16.04
CA TRP A 666 10.73 -7.62 16.09
C TRP A 666 10.76 -6.91 17.45
N ILE A 667 9.60 -6.48 17.98
CA ILE A 667 9.45 -5.86 19.31
C ILE A 667 9.99 -6.81 20.37
N LYS A 668 9.53 -8.08 20.37
CA LYS A 668 9.98 -9.08 21.35
C LYS A 668 11.50 -9.28 21.36
N LYS A 669 12.16 -9.15 20.21
CA LYS A 669 13.60 -9.35 20.07
C LYS A 669 14.43 -8.11 20.40
N ASN A 670 13.92 -6.92 20.15
CA ASN A 670 14.72 -5.69 20.16
C ASN A 670 14.29 -4.66 21.21
N MET A 671 13.14 -4.84 21.85
CA MET A 671 12.60 -3.89 22.83
C MET A 671 12.62 -4.48 24.23
N ASP A 672 13.14 -3.67 25.15
CA ASP A 672 13.09 -3.95 26.59
C ASP A 672 11.83 -3.26 27.17
N PRO A 673 10.82 -4.01 27.65
CA PRO A 673 9.59 -3.43 28.18
C PRO A 673 9.83 -2.59 29.45
N LYS A 674 10.99 -2.72 30.10
CA LYS A 674 11.40 -1.89 31.23
C LYS A 674 12.01 -0.55 30.83
N LYS A 675 12.32 -0.36 29.55
CA LYS A 675 12.95 0.87 29.01
C LYS A 675 12.09 1.54 27.95
N THR A 676 11.44 0.75 27.10
CA THR A 676 10.68 1.24 25.96
C THR A 676 9.18 1.02 26.15
N ARG A 677 8.39 2.08 25.97
CA ARG A 677 6.92 2.00 25.84
C ARG A 677 6.53 1.92 24.37
N VAL A 678 5.75 0.91 24.02
CA VAL A 678 5.29 0.70 22.65
C VAL A 678 3.78 0.96 22.58
N PHE A 679 3.40 1.85 21.68
CA PHE A 679 2.03 2.17 21.32
C PHE A 679 1.76 1.73 19.89
N PHE A 680 0.50 1.40 19.62
CA PHE A 680 0.03 1.14 18.27
C PHE A 680 -1.31 1.86 18.07
N SER A 681 -1.37 2.77 17.11
CA SER A 681 -2.58 3.50 16.76
C SER A 681 -3.45 2.69 15.80
N SER A 682 -4.74 2.61 16.11
CA SER A 682 -5.74 1.99 15.24
C SER A 682 -5.98 2.82 13.97
N MET A 683 -6.87 2.31 13.12
CA MET A 683 -7.17 2.85 11.80
C MET A 683 -7.78 4.26 11.91
N SER A 684 -7.32 5.18 11.05
CA SER A 684 -7.96 6.49 10.86
C SER A 684 -8.95 6.40 9.70
N PRO A 685 -10.22 6.81 9.90
CA PRO A 685 -11.26 6.72 8.87
C PRO A 685 -11.12 7.81 7.80
N SER A 686 -11.54 7.45 6.59
CA SER A 686 -11.81 8.34 5.46
C SER A 686 -13.29 8.72 5.43
N HIS A 687 -13.57 9.93 4.93
CA HIS A 687 -14.93 10.44 4.74
C HIS A 687 -15.11 10.84 3.27
N GLU A 688 -15.00 9.84 2.40
CA GLU A 688 -15.01 10.02 0.95
C GLU A 688 -16.41 10.05 0.34
N ARG A 689 -17.42 9.45 0.99
CA ARG A 689 -18.79 9.42 0.46
C ARG A 689 -19.78 9.87 1.53
N SER A 690 -20.45 10.98 1.28
CA SER A 690 -21.42 11.55 2.23
C SER A 690 -22.67 10.72 2.46
N ILE A 691 -23.03 9.86 1.51
CA ILE A 691 -24.12 8.89 1.68
C ILE A 691 -23.88 7.97 2.89
N ASP A 692 -22.62 7.70 3.25
CA ASP A 692 -22.30 6.82 4.37
C ASP A 692 -22.86 7.37 5.70
N TRP A 693 -22.98 8.70 5.83
CA TRP A 693 -23.53 9.38 7.01
C TRP A 693 -24.86 10.10 6.75
N GLY A 694 -25.61 9.67 5.72
CA GLY A 694 -26.93 10.21 5.39
C GLY A 694 -26.92 11.57 4.67
N GLY A 695 -25.78 11.97 4.09
CA GLY A 695 -25.67 13.16 3.24
C GLY A 695 -26.03 12.90 1.77
N GLU A 696 -25.87 13.92 0.92
CA GLU A 696 -26.21 13.84 -0.51
C GLU A 696 -25.36 12.81 -1.28
N PRO A 697 -25.89 12.13 -2.30
CA PRO A 697 -25.09 11.29 -3.20
C PRO A 697 -24.00 12.09 -3.93
N ASN A 698 -22.86 11.47 -4.22
CA ASN A 698 -21.72 12.07 -4.94
C ASN A 698 -21.06 13.31 -4.28
N LYS A 699 -21.35 13.57 -3.00
CA LYS A 699 -20.56 14.50 -2.18
C LYS A 699 -19.61 13.73 -1.26
N ASN A 700 -18.70 14.46 -0.63
CA ASN A 700 -17.71 13.93 0.32
C ASN A 700 -17.65 14.86 1.54
N CYS A 701 -16.61 14.78 2.36
CA CYS A 701 -16.43 15.67 3.52
C CYS A 701 -16.25 17.18 3.20
N TYR A 702 -16.27 17.58 1.92
CA TYR A 702 -16.23 18.99 1.53
C TYR A 702 -17.46 19.76 2.03
N ASN A 703 -17.22 20.89 2.70
CA ASN A 703 -18.23 21.73 3.39
C ASN A 703 -18.95 21.09 4.58
N GLU A 704 -18.50 19.94 5.08
CA GLU A 704 -19.01 19.40 6.34
C GLU A 704 -18.42 20.20 7.52
N THR A 705 -19.29 20.79 8.34
CA THR A 705 -18.93 21.61 9.51
C THR A 705 -19.44 21.04 10.84
N LYS A 706 -20.22 19.96 10.78
CA LYS A 706 -20.79 19.27 11.95
C LYS A 706 -20.32 17.82 12.01
N MET A 707 -20.26 17.29 13.23
CA MET A 707 -19.96 15.87 13.46
C MET A 707 -21.14 14.97 13.05
N ILE A 708 -20.87 13.68 12.97
CA ILE A 708 -21.91 12.64 12.83
C ILE A 708 -22.52 12.37 14.22
N GLU A 709 -23.85 12.44 14.30
CA GLU A 709 -24.59 12.26 15.56
C GLU A 709 -24.95 10.79 15.86
N ASP A 710 -24.93 9.91 14.86
CA ASP A 710 -25.21 8.48 15.05
C ASP A 710 -24.12 7.84 15.93
N PRO A 711 -24.44 7.41 17.17
CA PRO A 711 -23.45 6.82 18.07
C PRO A 711 -22.93 5.47 17.57
N ASN A 712 -23.65 4.80 16.66
CA ASN A 712 -23.26 3.51 16.09
C ASN A 712 -22.55 3.64 14.75
N TYR A 713 -22.30 4.86 14.28
CA TYR A 713 -21.63 5.09 13.01
C TYR A 713 -20.23 4.46 13.00
N TRP A 714 -19.94 3.76 11.89
CA TRP A 714 -18.65 3.14 11.64
C TRP A 714 -18.27 3.41 10.18
N GLY A 715 -17.12 4.05 9.96
CA GLY A 715 -16.65 4.41 8.61
C GLY A 715 -16.60 3.19 7.70
N SER A 716 -17.20 3.29 6.51
CA SER A 716 -17.27 2.19 5.55
C SER A 716 -15.90 1.76 5.01
N ASP A 717 -14.95 2.68 5.02
CA ASP A 717 -13.55 2.45 4.65
C ASP A 717 -12.78 1.70 5.75
N CYS A 718 -13.27 1.68 6.99
CA CYS A 718 -12.64 1.03 8.13
C CYS A 718 -13.04 -0.44 8.23
N ARG A 719 -12.23 -1.35 7.67
CA ARG A 719 -12.52 -2.80 7.72
C ARG A 719 -12.46 -3.37 9.14
N LYS A 720 -13.60 -3.87 9.64
CA LYS A 720 -13.69 -4.60 10.92
C LYS A 720 -12.75 -5.83 10.98
N GLY A 721 -12.49 -6.47 9.83
CA GLY A 721 -11.54 -7.58 9.72
C GLY A 721 -10.10 -7.21 10.15
N ILE A 722 -9.64 -6.00 9.84
CA ILE A 722 -8.31 -5.53 10.25
C ILE A 722 -8.24 -5.32 11.77
N MET A 723 -9.29 -4.74 12.37
CA MET A 723 -9.39 -4.64 13.83
C MET A 723 -9.39 -6.01 14.52
N GLN A 724 -10.05 -7.02 13.91
CA GLN A 724 -9.98 -8.40 14.39
C GLN A 724 -8.57 -8.98 14.29
N VAL A 725 -7.84 -8.73 13.19
CA VAL A 725 -6.44 -9.15 13.04
C VAL A 725 -5.57 -8.54 14.13
N ILE A 726 -5.66 -7.22 14.36
CA ILE A 726 -4.90 -6.54 15.42
C ILE A 726 -5.20 -7.16 16.78
N SER A 727 -6.49 -7.29 17.12
CA SER A 727 -6.93 -7.89 18.39
C SER A 727 -6.40 -9.32 18.56
N GLN A 728 -6.51 -10.16 17.52
CA GLN A 728 -6.04 -11.54 17.53
C GLN A 728 -4.51 -11.65 17.68
N GLU A 729 -3.74 -10.82 16.96
CA GLU A 729 -2.28 -10.91 17.00
C GLU A 729 -1.71 -10.27 18.28
N PHE A 730 -2.23 -9.11 18.70
CA PHE A 730 -1.80 -8.47 19.96
C PHE A 730 -2.23 -9.28 21.18
N GLY A 731 -3.42 -9.89 21.16
CA GLY A 731 -3.88 -10.79 22.22
C GLY A 731 -3.00 -12.03 22.40
N LYS A 732 -2.26 -12.46 21.36
CA LYS A 732 -1.26 -13.55 21.44
C LYS A 732 0.10 -13.07 21.96
N SER A 733 0.34 -11.76 21.99
CA SER A 733 1.63 -11.18 22.38
C SER A 733 1.76 -11.10 23.90
N LYS A 734 2.94 -11.48 24.42
CA LYS A 734 3.30 -11.26 25.83
C LYS A 734 3.93 -9.88 26.08
N MET A 735 4.19 -9.10 25.02
CA MET A 735 4.78 -7.76 25.14
C MET A 735 3.68 -6.74 25.45
N PRO A 736 3.89 -5.83 26.43
CA PRO A 736 2.92 -4.77 26.73
C PRO A 736 2.90 -3.74 25.59
N ILE A 737 1.89 -3.82 24.74
CA ILE A 737 1.63 -2.84 23.67
C ILE A 737 0.38 -2.07 24.04
N SER A 738 0.50 -0.75 24.15
CA SER A 738 -0.62 0.15 24.42
C SER A 738 -1.36 0.44 23.12
N PHE A 739 -2.54 -0.13 22.95
CA PHE A 739 -3.37 0.08 21.77
C PHE A 739 -4.17 1.38 21.89
N LEU A 740 -3.95 2.31 20.97
CA LEU A 740 -4.71 3.56 20.86
C LEU A 740 -5.90 3.32 19.93
N ASN A 741 -7.06 2.98 20.48
CA ASN A 741 -8.26 2.67 19.70
C ASN A 741 -9.00 3.96 19.28
N ILE A 742 -8.42 4.68 18.32
CA ILE A 742 -8.92 5.98 17.86
C ILE A 742 -9.97 5.87 16.74
N THR A 743 -10.25 4.68 16.22
CA THR A 743 -11.05 4.50 14.99
C THR A 743 -12.45 5.05 15.13
N GLN A 744 -13.21 4.57 16.13
CA GLN A 744 -14.60 4.98 16.31
C GLN A 744 -14.73 6.47 16.66
N LEU A 745 -13.94 6.96 17.62
CA LEU A 745 -13.99 8.39 17.99
C LEU A 745 -13.63 9.30 16.81
N SER A 746 -12.76 8.85 15.90
CA SER A 746 -12.40 9.61 14.70
C SER A 746 -13.45 9.50 13.59
N SER A 747 -14.25 8.42 13.57
CA SER A 747 -15.35 8.25 12.60
C SER A 747 -16.46 9.28 12.79
N TYR A 748 -16.61 9.89 13.96
CA TYR A 748 -17.58 10.97 14.14
C TYR A 748 -17.14 12.30 13.53
N ARG A 749 -15.84 12.47 13.25
CA ARG A 749 -15.19 13.75 12.94
C ARG A 749 -15.08 14.03 11.44
N LYS A 750 -16.20 13.92 10.71
CA LYS A 750 -16.24 14.17 9.26
C LYS A 750 -15.81 15.59 8.88
N GLU A 751 -16.06 16.56 9.76
CA GLU A 751 -15.74 17.96 9.59
C GLU A 751 -14.26 18.29 9.85
N ALA A 752 -13.52 17.42 10.56
CA ALA A 752 -12.12 17.69 10.92
C ALA A 752 -11.13 17.38 9.78
N HIS A 753 -11.60 17.00 8.59
CA HIS A 753 -10.74 16.73 7.43
C HIS A 753 -10.21 18.03 6.81
N THR A 754 -9.05 17.93 6.17
CA THR A 754 -8.42 19.05 5.46
C THR A 754 -9.20 19.46 4.20
N THR A 755 -9.98 18.54 3.61
CA THR A 755 -10.78 18.76 2.39
C THR A 755 -9.95 19.36 1.24
N ILE A 756 -10.37 20.50 0.69
CA ILE A 756 -9.64 21.30 -0.31
C ILE A 756 -8.75 22.37 0.34
N TYR A 757 -8.94 22.66 1.62
CA TYR A 757 -8.20 23.68 2.38
C TYR A 757 -6.86 23.12 2.82
N LYS A 758 -6.03 22.81 1.84
CA LYS A 758 -4.67 22.30 2.02
C LYS A 758 -3.89 22.59 0.76
N LYS A 759 -2.57 22.61 0.89
CA LYS A 759 -1.72 22.46 -0.29
C LYS A 759 -2.01 21.10 -0.94
N GLN A 760 -2.67 21.10 -2.10
CA GLN A 760 -3.03 19.85 -2.79
C GLN A 760 -1.75 19.08 -3.18
N TRP A 761 -1.86 17.75 -3.12
CA TRP A 761 -0.78 16.87 -3.53
C TRP A 761 -0.88 16.66 -5.03
N GLU A 762 0.07 17.22 -5.73
CA GLU A 762 0.17 17.06 -7.17
C GLU A 762 0.37 15.56 -7.51
N LYS A 763 -0.32 15.12 -8.55
CA LYS A 763 -0.57 13.71 -8.85
C LYS A 763 0.63 13.12 -9.59
N ASN A 764 1.66 12.66 -8.85
CA ASN A 764 2.87 12.00 -9.38
C ASN A 764 2.54 11.03 -10.54
N LYS A 765 2.88 11.42 -11.78
CA LYS A 765 3.07 10.49 -12.90
C LYS A 765 4.54 10.10 -12.93
N ASP A 766 4.82 8.81 -12.83
CA ASP A 766 6.18 8.26 -12.88
C ASP A 766 6.93 8.68 -14.16
N ASP A 767 7.80 9.68 -14.00
CA ASP A 767 9.15 9.70 -14.56
C ASP A 767 10.08 10.07 -13.41
N ALA A 768 11.21 9.37 -13.26
CA ALA A 768 12.10 9.55 -12.13
C ALA A 768 12.52 11.02 -11.94
N LEU A 769 11.80 11.75 -11.07
CA LEU A 769 12.15 13.13 -10.74
C LEU A 769 13.55 13.13 -10.13
N PRO A 770 14.53 13.81 -10.73
CA PRO A 770 15.89 13.80 -10.22
C PRO A 770 15.94 14.55 -8.89
N PRO A 771 17.02 14.39 -8.09
CA PRO A 771 17.10 14.74 -6.66
C PRO A 771 17.05 16.25 -6.32
N PHE A 772 16.48 17.05 -7.22
CA PHE A 772 16.34 18.50 -7.16
C PHE A 772 14.87 18.93 -7.30
N ALA A 773 13.92 18.03 -7.58
CA ALA A 773 12.50 18.37 -7.68
C ALA A 773 11.80 18.30 -6.32
N ILE A 774 11.00 19.32 -5.99
CA ILE A 774 10.27 19.58 -4.74
C ILE A 774 8.74 19.46 -4.94
N GLY A 775 8.27 19.34 -6.19
CA GLY A 775 6.86 19.12 -6.56
C GLY A 775 6.72 18.88 -8.07
N GLU A 776 5.52 18.55 -8.53
CA GLU A 776 5.15 18.26 -9.92
C GLU A 776 3.89 19.09 -10.23
N GLY A 777 3.99 20.29 -10.81
CA GLY A 777 2.90 21.29 -10.85
C GLY A 777 1.47 20.73 -11.08
N GLU A 778 0.46 21.15 -10.32
CA GLU A 778 -0.94 20.77 -10.59
C GLU A 778 -1.40 21.31 -11.94
N LYS A 779 -1.70 20.38 -12.85
CA LYS A 779 -1.91 20.54 -14.30
C LYS A 779 -0.62 20.87 -15.05
N GLU A 780 -0.62 20.46 -16.31
CA GLU A 780 0.43 20.68 -17.32
C GLU A 780 0.65 22.20 -17.55
N CYS A 781 1.23 22.91 -16.56
CA CYS A 781 1.43 24.34 -16.63
C CYS A 781 2.61 24.64 -17.55
N ASN A 782 2.31 25.27 -18.67
CA ASN A 782 3.34 25.79 -19.54
C ASN A 782 3.92 27.08 -18.95
N LEU A 783 4.98 26.95 -18.13
CA LEU A 783 5.71 28.08 -17.54
C LEU A 783 6.20 29.11 -18.57
N PHE A 784 6.29 28.74 -19.85
CA PHE A 784 6.77 29.59 -20.93
C PHE A 784 5.65 30.26 -21.73
N ASN A 785 4.38 30.00 -21.37
CA ASN A 785 3.21 30.66 -21.94
C ASN A 785 2.52 31.54 -20.88
N GLY A 786 2.49 32.84 -21.12
CA GLY A 786 2.14 33.81 -20.09
C GLY A 786 2.21 35.25 -20.60
N LYS A 787 2.29 36.18 -19.66
CA LYS A 787 2.40 37.62 -19.92
C LYS A 787 3.34 38.30 -18.94
N TRP A 788 3.90 39.42 -19.37
CA TRP A 788 4.66 40.31 -18.51
C TRP A 788 3.73 41.16 -17.65
N ILE A 789 4.01 41.22 -16.35
CA ILE A 789 3.27 41.97 -15.36
C ILE A 789 4.23 42.95 -14.69
N TRP A 790 3.76 44.19 -14.54
CA TRP A 790 4.49 45.23 -13.81
C TRP A 790 4.44 44.96 -12.30
N ASP A 791 5.59 45.01 -11.64
CA ASP A 791 5.76 44.76 -10.20
C ASP A 791 6.98 45.50 -9.64
N GLU A 792 6.78 46.74 -9.20
CA GLU A 792 7.80 47.55 -8.50
C GLU A 792 8.07 47.09 -7.06
N THR A 793 7.20 46.24 -6.49
CA THR A 793 7.28 45.90 -5.07
C THR A 793 8.27 44.77 -4.80
N THR A 794 8.39 43.82 -5.73
CA THR A 794 9.25 42.65 -5.57
C THR A 794 10.47 42.65 -6.52
N ARG A 795 10.55 43.61 -7.44
CA ARG A 795 11.61 43.70 -8.45
C ARG A 795 12.43 44.98 -8.33
N PRO A 796 13.72 44.94 -8.71
CA PRO A 796 14.49 43.74 -9.09
C PRO A 796 14.78 42.83 -7.87
N LEU A 797 15.19 41.57 -8.11
CA LEU A 797 15.47 40.60 -7.03
C LEU A 797 16.75 40.93 -6.24
N TYR A 798 17.64 41.70 -6.85
CA TYR A 798 18.85 42.27 -6.27
C TYR A 798 19.13 43.60 -6.99
N ASN A 799 19.93 44.48 -6.37
CA ASN A 799 20.39 45.69 -7.03
C ASN A 799 21.71 45.44 -7.78
N GLU A 800 21.91 46.12 -8.92
CA GLU A 800 23.15 46.01 -9.71
C GLU A 800 24.40 46.23 -8.86
N SER A 801 24.40 47.29 -8.03
CA SER A 801 25.51 47.65 -7.15
C SER A 801 25.78 46.66 -6.00
N GLU A 802 24.84 45.75 -5.70
CA GLU A 802 25.02 44.76 -4.64
C GLU A 802 25.84 43.56 -5.10
N CYS A 803 25.86 43.26 -6.41
CA CYS A 803 26.51 42.05 -6.94
C CYS A 803 27.86 42.35 -7.60
N PRO A 804 29.01 42.08 -6.94
CA PRO A 804 30.34 42.38 -7.50
C PRO A 804 30.79 41.39 -8.58
N TYR A 805 29.95 40.41 -8.92
CA TYR A 805 30.27 39.36 -9.89
C TYR A 805 29.70 39.64 -11.28
N LEU A 806 28.93 40.73 -11.43
CA LEU A 806 28.43 41.16 -12.73
C LEU A 806 29.60 41.56 -13.63
N LEU A 807 29.54 41.14 -14.88
CA LEU A 807 30.49 41.60 -15.88
C LEU A 807 30.12 43.02 -16.30
N PRO A 808 31.10 43.91 -16.53
CA PRO A 808 30.82 45.28 -16.96
C PRO A 808 30.04 45.38 -18.29
N GLN A 809 30.01 44.30 -19.06
CA GLN A 809 29.19 44.16 -20.27
C GLN A 809 27.67 44.25 -19.99
N VAL A 810 27.21 43.94 -18.77
CA VAL A 810 25.79 43.81 -18.41
C VAL A 810 25.32 44.75 -17.29
N THR A 811 26.22 45.53 -16.69
CA THR A 811 25.95 46.53 -15.64
C THR A 811 25.49 47.86 -16.25
N CYS A 812 24.24 47.93 -16.68
CA CYS A 812 23.72 49.05 -17.46
C CYS A 812 23.58 50.34 -16.65
N GLN A 813 23.15 50.26 -15.39
CA GLN A 813 22.96 51.44 -14.54
C GLN A 813 24.30 52.10 -14.23
N GLU A 814 25.33 51.32 -13.90
CA GLU A 814 26.70 51.78 -13.70
C GLU A 814 27.25 52.47 -14.96
N HIS A 815 26.85 52.00 -16.14
CA HIS A 815 27.24 52.57 -17.43
C HIS A 815 26.28 53.64 -17.95
N GLY A 816 25.49 54.25 -17.07
CA GLY A 816 24.77 55.50 -17.34
C GLY A 816 23.39 55.31 -17.97
N ARG A 817 22.79 54.12 -17.89
CA ARG A 817 21.40 53.91 -18.33
C ARG A 817 20.43 54.72 -17.46
N PRO A 818 19.65 55.66 -18.03
CA PRO A 818 18.83 56.58 -17.25
C PRO A 818 17.48 55.99 -16.80
N ASP A 819 16.89 55.10 -17.59
CA ASP A 819 15.61 54.46 -17.30
C ASP A 819 15.78 53.22 -16.39
N LYS A 820 14.77 52.94 -15.56
CA LYS A 820 14.73 51.78 -14.65
C LYS A 820 13.53 50.87 -14.88
N ASP A 821 12.59 51.27 -15.72
CA ASP A 821 11.31 50.60 -15.94
C ASP A 821 11.47 49.14 -16.38
N TYR A 822 12.53 48.83 -17.14
CA TYR A 822 12.84 47.46 -17.58
C TYR A 822 13.08 46.48 -16.42
N LEU A 823 13.43 46.98 -15.22
CA LEU A 823 13.69 46.20 -14.01
C LEU A 823 12.42 45.67 -13.35
N TYR A 824 11.29 46.37 -13.50
CA TYR A 824 10.07 46.12 -12.74
C TYR A 824 9.12 45.11 -13.40
N TRP A 825 9.58 44.42 -14.44
CA TRP A 825 8.77 43.42 -15.13
C TRP A 825 9.00 42.02 -14.57
N ARG A 826 7.91 41.35 -14.18
CA ARG A 826 7.90 39.92 -13.83
C ARG A 826 7.11 39.11 -14.85
N TRP A 827 7.53 37.87 -15.11
CA TRP A 827 6.79 36.95 -15.95
C TRP A 827 5.70 36.24 -15.15
N GLN A 828 4.49 36.15 -15.70
CA GLN A 828 3.35 35.49 -15.10
C GLN A 828 2.78 34.48 -16.10
N PRO A 829 3.00 33.16 -15.90
CA PRO A 829 2.35 32.12 -16.68
C PRO A 829 0.83 32.23 -16.56
N ASN A 830 0.12 31.82 -17.62
CA ASN A 830 -1.33 31.92 -17.68
C ASN A 830 -2.03 30.95 -16.71
N ASP A 831 -1.48 29.74 -16.59
CA ASP A 831 -2.14 28.62 -15.94
C ASP A 831 -1.63 28.35 -14.52
N CYS A 832 -0.56 29.04 -14.08
CA CYS A 832 0.01 28.87 -12.75
C CYS A 832 0.86 30.07 -12.29
N LEU A 833 1.25 30.06 -11.01
CA LEU A 833 2.16 31.04 -10.42
C LEU A 833 3.61 30.52 -10.46
N ILE A 834 4.56 31.39 -10.79
CA ILE A 834 5.99 31.06 -10.63
C ILE A 834 6.32 31.12 -9.14
N PRO A 835 6.92 30.07 -8.57
CA PRO A 835 7.38 30.10 -7.18
C PRO A 835 8.46 31.18 -7.02
N ARG A 836 8.37 31.95 -5.95
CA ARG A 836 9.36 32.99 -5.63
C ARG A 836 10.74 32.34 -5.48
N PHE A 837 11.75 32.94 -6.10
CA PHE A 837 13.13 32.48 -5.99
C PHE A 837 13.59 32.44 -4.52
N ASN A 838 14.09 31.29 -4.07
CA ASN A 838 14.63 31.12 -2.72
C ASN A 838 16.09 30.66 -2.82
N ALA A 839 17.01 31.57 -2.51
CA ALA A 839 18.44 31.33 -2.58
C ALA A 839 18.90 30.21 -1.63
N SER A 840 18.36 30.16 -0.41
CA SER A 840 18.71 29.14 0.58
C SER A 840 18.28 27.75 0.10
N LEU A 841 17.09 27.65 -0.49
CA LEU A 841 16.61 26.40 -1.07
C LEU A 841 17.48 25.93 -2.22
N MET A 842 17.84 26.85 -3.12
CA MET A 842 18.74 26.55 -4.23
C MET A 842 20.10 26.03 -3.73
N LEU A 843 20.73 26.70 -2.77
CA LEU A 843 22.02 26.28 -2.22
C LEU A 843 21.95 24.96 -1.45
N GLU A 844 20.91 24.71 -0.65
CA GLU A 844 20.75 23.43 0.06
C GLU A 844 20.61 22.26 -0.92
N ASN A 845 19.89 22.46 -2.03
CA ASN A 845 19.76 21.43 -3.05
C ASN A 845 21.03 21.23 -3.90
N LEU A 846 21.88 22.25 -3.98
CA LEU A 846 23.21 22.21 -4.57
C LEU A 846 24.29 21.68 -3.59
N ARG A 847 23.94 21.37 -2.34
CA ARG A 847 24.91 20.92 -1.34
C ARG A 847 25.65 19.67 -1.81
N GLY A 848 26.98 19.74 -1.87
CA GLY A 848 27.84 18.66 -2.35
C GLY A 848 27.79 18.42 -3.86
N LYS A 849 27.28 19.37 -4.65
CA LYS A 849 27.00 19.20 -6.08
C LYS A 849 27.57 20.33 -6.94
N ARG A 850 27.60 20.07 -8.25
CA ARG A 850 28.09 21.00 -9.28
C ARG A 850 26.97 21.35 -10.26
N MET A 851 26.75 22.64 -10.47
CA MET A 851 25.86 23.17 -11.52
C MET A 851 26.71 23.91 -12.55
N MET A 852 26.56 23.61 -13.84
CA MET A 852 27.36 24.22 -14.90
C MET A 852 26.51 24.74 -16.05
N PHE A 853 26.70 26.02 -16.37
CA PHE A 853 26.22 26.66 -17.59
C PHE A 853 27.24 26.46 -18.71
N VAL A 854 26.82 25.92 -19.85
CA VAL A 854 27.70 25.64 -20.99
C VAL A 854 27.14 26.31 -22.25
N GLY A 855 27.91 27.20 -22.87
CA GLY A 855 27.42 27.86 -24.09
C GLY A 855 28.15 29.12 -24.49
N ASP A 856 27.39 30.03 -25.12
CA ASP A 856 27.86 31.32 -25.62
C ASP A 856 27.75 32.44 -24.56
N SER A 857 27.91 33.70 -25.00
CA SER A 857 27.89 34.87 -24.13
C SER A 857 26.54 35.13 -23.44
N LEU A 858 25.42 34.63 -23.98
CA LEU A 858 24.10 34.79 -23.36
C LEU A 858 23.97 33.85 -22.17
N ASN A 859 24.48 32.63 -22.29
CA ASN A 859 24.54 31.68 -21.18
C ASN A 859 25.49 32.16 -20.07
N ARG A 860 26.56 32.90 -20.42
CA ARG A 860 27.43 33.59 -19.45
C ARG A 860 26.69 34.67 -18.67
N GLY A 861 25.80 35.40 -19.33
CA GLY A 861 24.90 36.35 -18.68
C GLY A 861 23.94 35.65 -17.71
N GLN A 862 23.30 34.55 -18.15
CA GLN A 862 22.43 33.74 -17.28
C GLN A 862 23.18 33.19 -16.06
N PHE A 863 24.42 32.71 -16.22
CA PHE A 863 25.31 32.33 -15.12
C PHE A 863 25.58 33.48 -14.14
N SER A 864 25.90 34.67 -14.66
CA SER A 864 26.19 35.85 -13.83
C SER A 864 24.97 36.25 -12.99
N SER A 865 23.79 36.23 -13.60
CA SER A 865 22.50 36.41 -12.90
C SER A 865 22.30 35.37 -11.80
N MET A 866 22.57 34.08 -12.06
CA MET A 866 22.41 33.02 -11.05
C MET A 866 23.30 33.25 -9.83
N ILE A 867 24.56 33.68 -10.04
CA ILE A 867 25.45 34.03 -8.93
C ILE A 867 24.88 35.22 -8.15
N CYS A 868 24.37 36.26 -8.83
CA CYS A 868 23.80 37.43 -8.17
C CYS A 868 22.50 37.13 -7.40
N LEU A 869 21.75 36.13 -7.80
CA LEU A 869 20.60 35.64 -7.04
C LEU A 869 21.01 34.90 -5.75
N LEU A 870 22.22 34.34 -5.69
CA LEU A 870 22.69 33.48 -4.59
C LEU A 870 23.69 34.15 -3.64
N HIS A 871 24.57 35.03 -4.15
CA HIS A 871 25.75 35.48 -3.40
C HIS A 871 25.43 36.25 -2.11
N LYS A 872 24.26 36.89 -2.02
CA LYS A 872 23.89 37.77 -0.89
C LYS A 872 23.73 37.00 0.42
N ILE A 873 23.24 35.75 0.35
CA ILE A 873 23.05 34.89 1.53
C ILE A 873 24.34 34.15 1.94
N VAL A 874 25.39 34.22 1.12
CA VAL A 874 26.67 33.54 1.38
C VAL A 874 27.68 34.53 1.96
N PRO A 875 28.26 34.27 3.15
CA PRO A 875 29.30 35.10 3.73
C PRO A 875 30.51 35.27 2.79
N ASN A 876 31.14 36.45 2.79
CA ASN A 876 32.29 36.73 1.91
C ASN A 876 33.47 35.77 2.12
N SER A 877 33.70 35.28 3.35
CA SER A 877 34.74 34.28 3.65
C SER A 877 34.43 32.89 3.07
N ALA A 878 33.14 32.60 2.86
CA ALA A 878 32.61 31.31 2.42
C ALA A 878 32.34 31.24 0.91
N LYS A 879 32.72 32.25 0.13
CA LYS A 879 32.61 32.26 -1.33
C LYS A 879 33.89 32.64 -2.04
N SER A 880 34.10 32.08 -3.24
CA SER A 880 35.21 32.45 -4.14
C SER A 880 34.76 32.38 -5.60
N LEU A 881 35.46 33.11 -6.47
CA LEU A 881 35.29 33.04 -7.91
C LEU A 881 36.67 32.81 -8.55
N ASP A 882 36.83 31.65 -9.17
CA ASP A 882 38.08 31.21 -9.79
C ASP A 882 37.89 31.13 -11.32
N LYS A 883 38.89 31.58 -12.08
CA LYS A 883 38.88 31.52 -13.56
C LYS A 883 40.04 30.62 -14.01
N VAL A 884 39.72 29.52 -14.65
CA VAL A 884 40.68 28.51 -15.12
C VAL A 884 40.39 28.23 -16.59
N ASP A 885 41.24 28.74 -17.48
CA ASP A 885 41.07 28.65 -18.94
C ASP A 885 39.69 29.11 -19.43
N SER A 886 38.87 28.17 -19.91
CA SER A 886 37.50 28.38 -20.40
C SER A 886 36.42 28.22 -19.32
N LEU A 887 36.82 27.93 -18.08
CA LEU A 887 35.93 27.66 -16.95
C LEU A 887 35.97 28.80 -15.93
N ILE A 888 34.79 29.23 -15.48
CA ILE A 888 34.61 30.15 -14.35
C ILE A 888 33.88 29.38 -13.26
N ILE A 889 34.43 29.32 -12.05
CA ILE A 889 33.91 28.53 -10.93
C ILE A 889 33.57 29.46 -9.78
N PHE A 890 32.29 29.56 -9.42
CA PHE A 890 31.85 30.19 -8.19
C PHE A 890 31.63 29.12 -7.12
N THR A 891 32.45 29.13 -6.06
CA THR A 891 32.39 28.13 -5.00
C THR A 891 31.70 28.69 -3.77
N VAL A 892 30.78 27.92 -3.21
CA VAL A 892 30.09 28.19 -1.94
C VAL A 892 30.54 27.14 -0.93
N LYS A 893 31.53 27.50 -0.10
CA LYS A 893 32.28 26.58 0.77
C LYS A 893 31.40 25.87 1.79
N ASP A 894 30.52 26.61 2.48
CA ASP A 894 29.65 26.07 3.55
C ASP A 894 28.65 25.02 3.02
N TYR A 895 28.39 25.05 1.71
CA TYR A 895 27.51 24.12 1.03
C TYR A 895 28.28 23.04 0.26
N ASN A 896 29.61 23.14 0.17
CA ASN A 896 30.42 22.31 -0.72
C ASN A 896 29.80 22.26 -2.14
N ALA A 897 29.39 23.42 -2.66
CA ALA A 897 28.65 23.56 -3.91
C ALA A 897 29.40 24.46 -4.89
N THR A 898 29.29 24.18 -6.19
CA THR A 898 29.84 25.04 -7.25
C THR A 898 28.78 25.40 -8.28
N ILE A 899 28.82 26.68 -8.69
CA ILE A 899 28.08 27.20 -9.84
C ILE A 899 29.15 27.59 -10.86
N GLU A 900 29.09 27.01 -12.05
CA GLU A 900 30.18 27.03 -13.02
C GLU A 900 29.69 27.56 -14.38
N PHE A 901 30.57 28.22 -15.13
CA PHE A 901 30.36 28.56 -16.53
C PHE A 901 31.51 28.04 -17.38
N TYR A 902 31.19 27.28 -18.42
CA TYR A 902 32.15 26.78 -19.40
C TYR A 902 31.88 27.38 -20.78
N TRP A 903 32.89 28.05 -21.33
CA TRP A 903 32.84 28.66 -22.66
C TRP A 903 32.91 27.59 -23.77
N ALA A 904 31.80 27.39 -24.47
CA ALA A 904 31.67 26.49 -25.61
C ALA A 904 30.56 27.00 -26.53
N PRO A 905 30.80 28.09 -27.27
CA PRO A 905 29.72 28.86 -27.90
C PRO A 905 28.99 28.10 -29.01
N PHE A 906 29.61 27.09 -29.61
CA PHE A 906 28.99 26.18 -30.58
C PHE A 906 28.79 24.76 -30.04
N LEU A 907 29.14 24.52 -28.77
CA LEU A 907 29.22 23.21 -28.09
C LEU A 907 30.22 22.21 -28.70
N LEU A 908 30.52 22.32 -29.98
CA LEU A 908 31.59 21.63 -30.71
C LEU A 908 32.86 22.48 -30.73
N GLU A 909 33.99 21.81 -30.96
CA GLU A 909 35.28 22.47 -31.13
C GLU A 909 35.23 23.47 -32.30
N SER A 910 35.70 24.69 -32.06
CA SER A 910 35.63 25.80 -32.99
C SER A 910 36.83 26.72 -32.88
N ASN A 911 37.06 27.52 -33.93
CA ASN A 911 38.07 28.59 -33.88
C ASN A 911 37.67 29.78 -32.98
N ALA A 912 36.55 29.68 -32.27
CA ALA A 912 36.04 30.71 -31.35
C ALA A 912 35.98 30.22 -29.88
N ASP A 913 36.66 29.11 -29.55
CA ASP A 913 36.65 28.52 -28.21
C ASP A 913 37.57 29.25 -27.20
N SER A 914 38.34 30.23 -27.64
CA SER A 914 39.13 31.06 -26.74
C SER A 914 38.23 32.12 -26.08
N PRO A 915 38.00 32.10 -24.75
CA PRO A 915 37.14 33.08 -24.08
C PRO A 915 37.69 34.53 -24.17
N TRP A 916 38.95 34.70 -24.58
CA TRP A 916 39.61 36.00 -24.76
C TRP A 916 39.74 36.43 -26.23
N LYS A 917 39.96 35.48 -27.14
CA LYS A 917 40.15 35.73 -28.59
C LYS A 917 39.09 35.01 -29.43
N HIS A 918 37.81 35.28 -29.15
CA HIS A 918 36.69 34.61 -29.80
C HIS A 918 35.98 35.43 -30.88
N THR A 919 36.30 36.72 -31.01
CA THR A 919 35.75 37.57 -32.07
C THR A 919 36.52 37.32 -33.36
N VAL A 920 36.10 36.31 -34.11
CA VAL A 920 36.67 35.94 -35.40
C VAL A 920 35.67 36.22 -36.53
N PRO A 921 36.10 36.79 -37.67
CA PRO A 921 35.19 37.15 -38.77
C PRO A 921 34.59 35.92 -39.48
N ASN A 922 35.36 34.84 -39.60
CA ASN A 922 34.91 33.58 -40.19
C ASN A 922 34.88 32.49 -39.12
N ARG A 923 33.70 32.22 -38.58
CA ARG A 923 33.48 31.19 -37.55
C ARG A 923 33.43 29.82 -38.22
N ILE A 924 34.22 28.88 -37.73
CA ILE A 924 34.34 27.51 -38.26
C ILE A 924 34.12 26.53 -37.12
N VAL A 925 33.27 25.53 -37.34
CA VAL A 925 33.00 24.45 -36.38
C VAL A 925 33.51 23.13 -36.92
N ARG A 926 34.22 22.37 -36.08
CA ARG A 926 34.72 21.05 -36.45
C ARG A 926 33.64 19.99 -36.26
N LYS A 927 33.50 19.12 -37.26
CA LYS A 927 32.53 18.02 -37.24
C LYS A 927 32.91 16.96 -36.18
N ASN A 928 31.91 16.46 -35.46
CA ASN A 928 32.03 15.34 -34.50
C ASN A 928 33.09 15.53 -33.38
N SER A 929 33.34 16.77 -32.95
CA SER A 929 34.44 17.14 -32.06
C SER A 929 34.02 17.45 -30.61
N ILE A 930 32.83 17.02 -30.20
CA ILE A 930 32.23 17.44 -28.92
C ILE A 930 33.05 17.01 -27.69
N ASP A 931 33.77 15.88 -27.78
CA ASP A 931 34.53 15.33 -26.66
C ASP A 931 35.67 16.25 -26.19
N THR A 932 36.16 17.15 -27.06
CA THR A 932 37.14 18.20 -26.72
C THR A 932 36.65 19.05 -25.55
N HIS A 933 35.36 19.38 -25.53
CA HIS A 933 34.72 20.11 -24.43
C HIS A 933 34.02 19.19 -23.43
N GLY A 934 33.39 18.12 -23.93
CA GLY A 934 32.60 17.18 -23.15
C GLY A 934 33.36 16.56 -21.97
N LYS A 935 34.69 16.45 -22.03
CA LYS A 935 35.51 15.99 -20.90
C LYS A 935 35.32 16.80 -19.62
N TYR A 936 35.03 18.11 -19.71
CA TYR A 936 34.83 18.99 -18.54
C TYR A 936 33.42 18.91 -17.95
N TRP A 937 32.44 18.48 -18.75
CA TRP A 937 31.03 18.40 -18.35
C TRP A 937 30.71 17.10 -17.59
N LYS A 938 31.60 16.09 -17.67
CA LYS A 938 31.42 14.81 -16.97
C LYS A 938 31.40 15.01 -15.45
N GLY A 939 30.47 14.33 -14.79
CA GLY A 939 30.34 14.38 -13.33
C GLY A 939 29.69 15.65 -12.78
N VAL A 940 29.21 16.55 -13.63
CA VAL A 940 28.37 17.70 -13.23
C VAL A 940 26.94 17.22 -12.98
N ASP A 941 26.33 17.66 -11.89
CA ASP A 941 24.99 17.18 -11.48
C ASP A 941 23.85 17.93 -12.19
N ILE A 942 24.02 19.22 -12.48
CA ILE A 942 23.06 20.02 -13.28
C ILE A 942 23.79 20.71 -14.43
N LEU A 943 23.39 20.43 -15.67
CA LEU A 943 23.91 21.08 -16.87
C LEU A 943 22.86 21.97 -17.50
N VAL A 944 23.23 23.22 -17.82
CA VAL A 944 22.38 24.20 -18.51
C VAL A 944 23.08 24.61 -19.80
N PHE A 945 22.69 23.97 -20.90
CA PHE A 945 23.25 24.23 -22.23
C PHE A 945 22.54 25.39 -22.93
N ASN A 946 23.28 26.15 -23.73
CA ASN A 946 22.73 27.08 -24.71
C ASN A 946 23.71 27.23 -25.88
N THR A 947 23.20 27.47 -27.08
CA THR A 947 24.00 27.91 -28.22
C THR A 947 23.07 28.48 -29.28
N TYR A 948 23.25 29.73 -29.71
CA TYR A 948 22.38 30.27 -30.76
C TYR A 948 23.00 31.39 -31.60
N ILE A 949 23.30 32.53 -30.97
CA ILE A 949 23.44 33.80 -31.70
C ILE A 949 24.60 33.78 -32.69
N TRP A 950 25.63 32.98 -32.42
CA TRP A 950 26.80 32.87 -33.29
C TRP A 950 26.56 32.01 -34.54
N TRP A 951 25.57 31.11 -34.50
CA TRP A 951 25.12 30.38 -35.67
C TRP A 951 24.39 31.31 -36.66
N MET A 952 23.82 32.43 -36.19
CA MET A 952 22.99 33.33 -37.00
C MET A 952 23.80 34.28 -37.90
N SER A 953 25.09 34.01 -38.10
CA SER A 953 25.99 34.83 -38.92
C SER A 953 25.69 34.83 -40.43
N GLY A 954 24.80 33.95 -40.92
CA GLY A 954 24.49 33.82 -42.35
C GLY A 954 23.43 32.77 -42.67
N ARG A 955 23.18 32.50 -43.97
CA ARG A 955 22.32 31.39 -44.44
C ARG A 955 23.05 30.05 -44.51
N THR A 956 24.37 30.11 -44.67
CA THR A 956 25.29 28.97 -44.63
C THR A 956 26.25 29.10 -43.46
N PHE A 957 26.91 28.01 -43.10
CA PHE A 957 27.87 27.93 -42.02
C PHE A 957 29.03 27.00 -42.41
N LYS A 958 30.25 27.34 -41.96
CA LYS A 958 31.49 26.62 -42.31
C LYS A 958 31.73 25.46 -41.35
N ILE A 959 31.81 24.25 -41.90
CA ILE A 959 32.10 23.01 -41.18
C ILE A 959 33.46 22.47 -41.62
N LEU A 960 34.32 22.20 -40.66
CA LEU A 960 35.62 21.56 -40.88
C LEU A 960 35.50 20.04 -40.69
N ASN A 961 35.88 19.26 -41.70
CA ASN A 961 35.88 17.79 -41.63
C ASN A 961 37.18 17.20 -41.02
N GLY A 962 38.29 17.95 -41.04
CA GLY A 962 39.61 17.55 -40.52
C GLY A 962 39.92 18.01 -39.08
N THR A 963 41.19 18.29 -38.79
CA THR A 963 41.64 18.90 -37.52
C THR A 963 42.00 20.37 -37.71
N PHE A 964 42.04 21.16 -36.63
CA PHE A 964 42.54 22.55 -36.70
C PHE A 964 44.08 22.63 -36.82
N ASP A 965 44.79 21.51 -36.62
CA ASP A 965 46.25 21.41 -36.71
C ASP A 965 46.74 21.10 -38.15
N ASP A 966 45.84 20.76 -39.08
CA ASP A 966 46.18 20.53 -40.47
C ASP A 966 46.35 21.86 -41.22
N ASP A 967 47.57 22.16 -41.69
CA ASP A 967 47.91 23.37 -42.47
C ASP A 967 47.11 23.53 -43.78
N ASN A 968 46.33 22.53 -44.17
CA ASN A 968 45.45 22.56 -45.33
C ASN A 968 43.99 22.74 -44.88
N MET A 969 43.52 23.99 -44.85
CA MET A 969 42.08 24.37 -44.81
C MET A 969 41.25 23.85 -46.02
N LYS A 970 41.65 22.76 -46.67
CA LYS A 970 41.04 22.20 -47.88
C LYS A 970 39.75 21.42 -47.62
N ASP A 971 39.45 21.11 -46.36
CA ASP A 971 38.29 20.30 -45.95
C ASP A 971 37.21 21.12 -45.23
N ILE A 972 37.04 22.39 -45.61
CA ILE A 972 35.95 23.26 -45.13
C ILE A 972 34.78 23.19 -46.11
N GLU A 973 33.62 22.79 -45.61
CA GLU A 973 32.36 22.72 -46.35
C GLU A 973 31.42 23.84 -45.89
N ASP A 974 30.79 24.55 -46.83
CA ASP A 974 29.70 25.48 -46.54
C ASP A 974 28.36 24.72 -46.61
N VAL A 975 27.69 24.57 -45.48
CA VAL A 975 26.40 23.88 -45.37
C VAL A 975 25.31 24.86 -44.92
N PRO A 976 24.01 24.59 -45.18
CA PRO A 976 22.94 25.40 -44.62
C PRO A 976 23.04 25.51 -43.09
N THR A 977 22.80 26.70 -42.53
CA THR A 977 22.94 26.93 -41.07
C THR A 977 22.10 25.97 -40.23
N SER A 978 20.90 25.60 -40.68
CA SER A 978 20.04 24.62 -40.00
C SER A 978 20.67 23.23 -39.93
N ASP A 979 21.39 22.84 -40.98
CA ASP A 979 22.04 21.54 -41.05
C ASP A 979 23.30 21.52 -40.18
N ALA A 980 24.09 22.59 -40.20
CA ALA A 980 25.21 22.81 -39.29
C ALA A 980 24.76 22.72 -37.82
N TYR A 981 23.67 23.42 -37.47
CA TYR A 981 23.11 23.41 -36.13
C TYR A 981 22.60 22.00 -35.74
N ARG A 982 21.95 21.30 -36.68
CA ARG A 982 21.50 19.91 -36.47
C ARG A 982 22.68 18.97 -36.19
N MET A 983 23.82 19.16 -36.84
CA MET A 983 25.04 18.39 -36.54
C MET A 983 25.51 18.64 -35.11
N GLY A 984 25.49 19.89 -34.64
CA GLY A 984 25.77 20.24 -33.24
C GLY A 984 24.84 19.55 -32.26
N MET A 985 23.53 19.64 -32.48
CA MET A 985 22.52 19.02 -31.59
C MET A 985 22.60 17.49 -31.57
N LYS A 986 22.87 16.83 -32.72
CA LYS A 986 23.08 15.38 -32.79
C LYS A 986 24.29 14.92 -31.98
N ASN A 987 25.40 15.67 -32.05
CA ASN A 987 26.59 15.37 -31.27
C ASN A 987 26.36 15.59 -29.78
N LEU A 988 25.69 16.68 -29.40
CA LEU A 988 25.28 16.93 -28.01
C LEU A 988 24.40 15.79 -27.47
N LEU A 989 23.37 15.41 -28.23
CA LEU A 989 22.46 14.34 -27.85
C LEU A 989 23.18 13.00 -27.66
N THR A 990 24.08 12.67 -28.58
CA THR A 990 24.89 11.45 -28.51
C THR A 990 25.77 11.46 -27.26
N TRP A 991 26.41 12.60 -26.98
CA TRP A 991 27.24 12.77 -25.80
C TRP A 991 26.42 12.68 -24.50
N ILE A 992 25.25 13.33 -24.42
CA ILE A 992 24.35 13.27 -23.25
C ILE A 992 23.93 11.82 -22.99
N ASN A 993 23.40 11.12 -24.00
CA ASN A 993 22.92 9.75 -23.84
C ASN A 993 24.01 8.76 -23.41
N LYS A 994 25.28 9.06 -23.71
CA LYS A 994 26.43 8.23 -23.34
C LYS A 994 26.97 8.54 -21.94
N ASN A 995 26.88 9.79 -21.48
CA ASN A 995 27.60 10.25 -20.30
C ASN A 995 26.70 10.70 -19.13
N MET A 996 25.38 10.83 -19.33
CA MET A 996 24.43 11.30 -18.32
C MET A 996 23.55 10.18 -17.80
N ASP A 997 23.37 10.13 -16.49
CA ASP A 997 22.41 9.28 -15.81
C ASP A 997 21.19 10.13 -15.41
N PRO A 998 19.99 9.88 -15.96
CA PRO A 998 18.80 10.67 -15.65
C PRO A 998 18.39 10.61 -14.17
N LYS A 999 18.87 9.63 -13.40
CA LYS A 999 18.61 9.53 -11.95
C LYS A 999 19.50 10.46 -11.13
N ARG A 1000 20.64 10.87 -11.69
CA ARG A 1000 21.66 11.69 -11.01
C ARG A 1000 21.77 13.09 -11.60
N ASN A 1001 21.73 13.18 -12.92
CA ASN A 1001 21.97 14.40 -13.68
C ASN A 1001 20.65 15.05 -14.12
N ARG A 1002 20.57 16.37 -14.05
CA ARG A 1002 19.56 17.16 -14.75
C ARG A 1002 20.21 17.86 -15.94
N VAL A 1003 19.59 17.75 -17.11
CA VAL A 1003 20.04 18.43 -18.32
C VAL A 1003 18.97 19.41 -18.76
N PHE A 1004 19.35 20.68 -18.85
CA PHE A 1004 18.54 21.76 -19.38
C PHE A 1004 19.15 22.28 -20.67
N PHE A 1005 18.28 22.75 -21.56
CA PHE A 1005 18.70 23.49 -22.74
C PHE A 1005 17.88 24.78 -22.85
N THR A 1006 18.54 25.93 -22.72
CA THR A 1006 17.94 27.25 -22.89
C THR A 1006 17.78 27.55 -24.38
N SER A 1007 16.55 27.89 -24.81
CA SER A 1007 16.24 28.20 -26.20
C SER A 1007 16.91 29.49 -26.69
N MET A 1008 16.67 29.86 -27.96
CA MET A 1008 17.25 31.06 -28.55
C MET A 1008 16.85 32.33 -27.80
N SER A 1009 17.85 33.13 -27.41
CA SER A 1009 17.66 34.52 -27.02
C SER A 1009 17.45 35.36 -28.28
N PRO A 1010 16.36 36.15 -28.39
CA PRO A 1010 16.15 37.03 -29.54
C PRO A 1010 17.12 38.21 -29.54
N SER A 1011 17.32 38.78 -30.73
CA SER A 1011 17.98 40.07 -30.95
C SER A 1011 16.95 41.10 -31.40
N HIS A 1012 17.22 42.37 -31.10
CA HIS A 1012 16.39 43.52 -31.49
C HIS A 1012 17.20 44.53 -32.31
N ALA A 1013 17.80 44.05 -33.40
CA ALA A 1013 18.74 44.85 -34.18
C ALA A 1013 18.07 45.94 -35.04
N TRP A 1014 16.81 45.75 -35.45
CA TRP A 1014 16.13 46.66 -36.39
C TRP A 1014 14.72 47.03 -35.92
N SER A 1015 14.51 48.31 -35.59
CA SER A 1015 13.22 48.75 -35.02
C SER A 1015 12.03 48.71 -35.97
N LYS A 1016 12.30 48.72 -37.28
CA LYS A 1016 11.26 48.52 -38.30
C LYS A 1016 10.47 47.22 -38.14
N GLU A 1017 11.06 46.19 -37.51
CA GLU A 1017 10.40 44.90 -37.32
C GLU A 1017 9.22 44.99 -36.35
N TRP A 1018 9.19 46.00 -35.48
CA TRP A 1018 8.12 46.25 -34.53
C TRP A 1018 7.42 47.61 -34.74
N GLY A 1019 7.52 48.16 -35.96
CA GLY A 1019 6.88 49.42 -36.33
C GLY A 1019 7.59 50.69 -35.84
N GLY A 1020 8.83 50.58 -35.38
CA GLY A 1020 9.68 51.73 -35.02
C GLY A 1020 10.37 52.38 -36.22
N ASP A 1021 11.38 53.21 -35.96
CA ASP A 1021 12.14 53.93 -36.99
C ASP A 1021 12.79 52.94 -38.00
N PRO A 1022 12.66 53.14 -39.32
CA PRO A 1022 13.33 52.34 -40.34
C PRO A 1022 14.84 52.14 -40.16
N ASN A 1023 15.52 53.13 -39.57
CA ASN A 1023 16.96 53.14 -39.31
C ASN A 1023 17.31 52.98 -37.82
N GLY A 1024 16.31 52.77 -36.96
CA GLY A 1024 16.51 52.57 -35.54
C GLY A 1024 16.86 51.12 -35.17
N SER A 1025 17.18 50.94 -33.89
CA SER A 1025 17.53 49.65 -33.26
C SER A 1025 16.93 49.62 -31.85
N CYS A 1026 17.38 48.73 -30.96
CA CYS A 1026 17.02 48.76 -29.54
C CYS A 1026 17.50 50.01 -28.78
N TYR A 1027 18.19 50.94 -29.44
CA TYR A 1027 18.61 52.20 -28.83
C TYR A 1027 17.41 53.09 -28.45
N ASN A 1028 17.40 53.59 -27.22
CA ASN A 1028 16.31 54.39 -26.62
C ASN A 1028 14.94 53.69 -26.53
N GLU A 1029 14.88 52.36 -26.72
CA GLU A 1029 13.67 51.59 -26.47
C GLU A 1029 13.54 51.33 -24.96
N THR A 1030 12.49 51.87 -24.33
CA THR A 1030 12.24 51.75 -22.86
C THR A 1030 10.97 50.98 -22.53
N LYS A 1031 10.20 50.60 -23.56
CA LYS A 1031 8.95 49.85 -23.43
C LYS A 1031 9.00 48.57 -24.24
N MET A 1032 8.22 47.59 -23.80
CA MET A 1032 8.02 46.35 -24.53
C MET A 1032 7.35 46.59 -25.88
N ILE A 1033 7.40 45.59 -26.75
CA ILE A 1033 6.62 45.52 -27.98
C ILE A 1033 5.19 45.09 -27.63
N ASP A 1034 4.20 45.88 -28.08
CA ASP A 1034 2.79 45.65 -27.77
C ASP A 1034 2.15 44.56 -28.64
N ASP A 1035 2.73 44.24 -29.81
CA ASP A 1035 2.22 43.21 -30.71
C ASP A 1035 2.48 41.79 -30.14
N PRO A 1036 1.43 41.05 -29.73
CA PRO A 1036 1.59 39.70 -29.17
C PRO A 1036 2.03 38.67 -30.22
N ASN A 1037 1.93 38.99 -31.52
CA ASN A 1037 2.34 38.12 -32.62
C ASN A 1037 3.75 38.46 -33.16
N TYR A 1038 4.45 39.41 -32.53
CA TYR A 1038 5.79 39.80 -32.95
C TYR A 1038 6.75 38.61 -32.95
N TRP A 1039 7.47 38.44 -34.05
CA TRP A 1039 8.50 37.42 -34.20
C TRP A 1039 9.67 37.98 -35.02
N GLY A 1040 10.77 38.30 -34.33
CA GLY A 1040 11.96 38.89 -34.96
C GLY A 1040 12.59 37.99 -36.02
N SER A 1041 13.15 38.59 -37.07
CA SER A 1041 13.69 37.87 -38.23
C SER A 1041 14.92 37.01 -37.90
N ASP A 1042 15.70 37.47 -36.91
CA ASP A 1042 16.87 36.77 -36.40
C ASP A 1042 16.53 35.54 -35.54
N SER A 1043 15.27 35.32 -35.19
CA SER A 1043 14.81 34.15 -34.42
C SER A 1043 14.28 33.06 -35.35
N ARG A 1044 15.16 32.20 -35.87
CA ARG A 1044 14.79 31.28 -36.95
C ARG A 1044 13.94 30.11 -36.44
N LYS A 1045 12.68 30.03 -36.88
CA LYS A 1045 11.77 28.90 -36.58
C LYS A 1045 12.35 27.53 -37.01
N SER A 1046 13.15 27.50 -38.08
CA SER A 1046 13.85 26.28 -38.52
C SER A 1046 14.82 25.73 -37.47
N ILE A 1047 15.45 26.58 -36.66
CA ILE A 1047 16.35 26.15 -35.58
C ILE A 1047 15.56 25.60 -34.39
N MET A 1048 14.43 26.22 -34.03
CA MET A 1048 13.51 25.66 -33.02
C MET A 1048 13.01 24.27 -33.43
N GLN A 1049 12.72 24.09 -34.72
CA GLN A 1049 12.31 22.79 -35.27
C GLN A 1049 13.44 21.75 -35.16
N VAL A 1050 14.69 22.12 -35.50
CA VAL A 1050 15.86 21.23 -35.31
C VAL A 1050 16.00 20.78 -33.86
N ILE A 1051 15.89 21.71 -32.90
CA ILE A 1051 15.98 21.38 -31.46
C ILE A 1051 14.89 20.37 -31.07
N LYS A 1052 13.63 20.64 -31.46
CA LYS A 1052 12.49 19.77 -31.18
C LYS A 1052 12.71 18.37 -31.74
N GLU A 1053 13.13 18.28 -33.00
CA GLU A 1053 13.34 17.01 -33.71
C GLU A 1053 14.51 16.19 -33.17
N GLU A 1054 15.61 16.82 -32.78
CA GLU A 1054 16.75 16.09 -32.24
C GLU A 1054 16.53 15.69 -30.78
N PHE A 1055 16.00 16.58 -29.92
CA PHE A 1055 15.80 16.25 -28.51
C PHE A 1055 14.66 15.26 -28.26
N SER A 1056 13.67 15.15 -29.16
CA SER A 1056 12.66 14.10 -29.08
C SER A 1056 13.23 12.69 -29.23
N LYS A 1057 14.47 12.55 -29.71
CA LYS A 1057 15.19 11.27 -29.84
C LYS A 1057 16.04 10.94 -28.60
N SER A 1058 16.03 11.79 -27.58
CA SER A 1058 16.83 11.60 -26.37
C SER A 1058 16.32 10.46 -25.50
N LYS A 1059 17.25 9.69 -24.92
CA LYS A 1059 16.93 8.71 -23.87
C LYS A 1059 17.00 9.34 -22.48
N VAL A 1060 17.79 10.41 -22.35
CA VAL A 1060 17.89 11.22 -21.13
C VAL A 1060 16.92 12.40 -21.25
N PRO A 1061 16.05 12.67 -20.26
CA PRO A 1061 15.18 13.83 -20.31
C PRO A 1061 15.99 15.13 -20.38
N ILE A 1062 15.79 15.90 -21.45
CA ILE A 1062 16.36 17.24 -21.62
C ILE A 1062 15.23 18.24 -21.38
N THR A 1063 15.29 18.99 -20.28
CA THR A 1063 14.30 20.03 -19.99
C THR A 1063 14.58 21.26 -20.86
N PHE A 1064 13.68 21.54 -21.79
CA PHE A 1064 13.79 22.69 -22.68
C PHE A 1064 13.25 23.96 -22.01
N LEU A 1065 14.11 24.95 -21.76
CA LEU A 1065 13.71 26.26 -21.25
C LEU A 1065 13.36 27.16 -22.44
N ASN A 1066 12.08 27.19 -22.80
CA ASN A 1066 11.58 27.92 -23.98
C ASN A 1066 11.44 29.43 -23.70
N ILE A 1067 12.56 30.11 -23.53
CA ILE A 1067 12.62 31.55 -23.22
C ILE A 1067 12.35 32.46 -24.42
N THR A 1068 12.26 31.93 -25.64
CA THR A 1068 12.24 32.74 -26.87
C THR A 1068 11.04 33.67 -26.90
N GLN A 1069 9.82 33.13 -26.80
CA GLN A 1069 8.59 33.92 -26.94
C GLN A 1069 8.42 34.97 -25.84
N LEU A 1070 8.74 34.63 -24.58
CA LEU A 1070 8.66 35.60 -23.49
C LEU A 1070 9.75 36.68 -23.59
N SER A 1071 10.87 36.41 -24.27
CA SER A 1071 11.95 37.39 -24.45
C SER A 1071 11.73 38.30 -25.67
N MET A 1072 10.92 37.88 -26.64
CA MET A 1072 10.59 38.65 -27.85
C MET A 1072 10.02 40.05 -27.59
N PRO A 1073 9.07 40.26 -26.67
CA PRO A 1073 8.54 41.61 -26.46
C PRO A 1073 9.54 42.52 -25.73
N ARG A 1074 10.64 41.99 -25.18
CA ARG A 1074 11.52 42.69 -24.24
C ARG A 1074 12.61 43.55 -24.89
N ARG A 1075 12.31 44.27 -25.97
CA ARG A 1075 13.27 45.18 -26.62
C ARG A 1075 13.87 46.22 -25.65
N ASP A 1076 13.16 46.53 -24.57
CA ASP A 1076 13.57 47.43 -23.50
C ASP A 1076 14.76 46.93 -22.69
N ALA A 1077 14.94 45.62 -22.52
CA ALA A 1077 15.87 45.09 -21.51
C ALA A 1077 17.34 44.96 -22.00
N HIS A 1078 17.65 45.37 -23.23
CA HIS A 1078 18.99 45.23 -23.80
C HIS A 1078 20.02 46.18 -23.19
N THR A 1079 21.28 45.76 -23.21
CA THR A 1079 22.41 46.62 -22.80
C THR A 1079 22.55 47.88 -23.65
N SER A 1080 22.19 47.80 -24.93
CA SER A 1080 22.24 48.92 -25.85
C SER A 1080 23.65 49.54 -25.85
N ILE A 1081 23.79 50.83 -25.57
CA ILE A 1081 25.09 51.49 -25.43
C ILE A 1081 25.66 51.43 -24.01
N TYR A 1082 24.86 51.04 -23.02
CA TYR A 1082 25.15 51.10 -21.59
C TYR A 1082 25.91 49.85 -21.14
N LYS A 1083 27.19 49.77 -21.53
CA LYS A 1083 28.09 48.68 -21.18
C LYS A 1083 29.54 49.15 -21.23
N GLU A 1084 30.43 48.39 -20.60
CA GLU A 1084 31.86 48.66 -20.71
C GLU A 1084 32.32 48.55 -22.18
N ARG A 1085 33.01 49.59 -22.63
CA ARG A 1085 33.64 49.67 -23.94
C ARG A 1085 35.13 49.93 -23.76
N MET A 1086 35.93 49.36 -24.65
CA MET A 1086 37.35 49.67 -24.74
C MET A 1086 37.54 51.03 -25.43
N GLY A 1087 37.57 52.11 -24.63
CA GLY A 1087 37.84 53.48 -25.09
C GLY A 1087 36.60 54.38 -25.24
N PRO A 1088 36.79 55.71 -25.37
CA PRO A 1088 35.70 56.68 -25.54
C PRO A 1088 35.03 56.54 -26.92
N LEU A 1089 33.71 56.77 -27.00
CA LEU A 1089 32.97 56.79 -28.27
C LEU A 1089 33.61 57.80 -29.23
N SER A 1090 33.99 57.34 -30.41
CA SER A 1090 34.41 58.20 -31.51
C SER A 1090 33.28 59.18 -31.89
N PRO A 1091 33.60 60.33 -32.51
CA PRO A 1091 32.57 61.26 -32.99
C PRO A 1091 31.53 60.62 -33.92
N GLN A 1092 31.95 59.61 -34.69
CA GLN A 1092 31.08 58.83 -35.59
C GLN A 1092 30.12 57.91 -34.83
N GLU A 1093 30.59 57.31 -33.74
CA GLU A 1093 29.75 56.51 -32.84
C GLU A 1093 28.72 57.34 -32.09
N LYS A 1094 29.12 58.52 -31.60
CA LYS A 1094 28.21 59.47 -30.96
C LYS A 1094 27.15 60.01 -31.93
N ALA A 1095 27.50 60.15 -33.21
CA ALA A 1095 26.58 60.62 -34.24
C ALA A 1095 25.56 59.55 -34.68
N LYS A 1096 25.83 58.25 -34.45
CA LYS A 1096 24.97 57.12 -34.86
C LYS A 1096 24.83 56.06 -33.76
N PRO A 1097 24.34 56.41 -32.56
CA PRO A 1097 24.29 55.49 -31.42
C PRO A 1097 23.49 54.22 -31.72
N ALA A 1098 22.44 54.32 -32.55
CA ALA A 1098 21.64 53.17 -32.99
C ALA A 1098 22.48 52.07 -33.70
N SER A 1099 23.52 52.44 -34.45
CA SER A 1099 24.39 51.49 -35.16
C SER A 1099 25.39 50.76 -34.26
N TYR A 1100 25.61 51.26 -33.04
CA TYR A 1100 26.56 50.69 -32.08
C TYR A 1100 25.87 50.12 -30.84
N ALA A 1101 24.54 50.15 -30.78
CA ALA A 1101 23.78 49.56 -29.69
C ALA A 1101 23.90 48.03 -29.72
N ASP A 1102 24.18 47.45 -28.55
CA ASP A 1102 24.15 46.01 -28.34
C ASP A 1102 22.71 45.56 -28.08
N CYS A 1103 22.09 45.07 -29.14
CA CYS A 1103 20.73 44.56 -29.14
C CYS A 1103 20.69 43.02 -29.05
N ILE A 1104 21.72 42.44 -28.43
CA ILE A 1104 21.86 41.00 -28.21
C ILE A 1104 21.91 40.72 -26.71
N HIS A 1105 22.82 41.39 -25.98
CA HIS A 1105 23.01 41.17 -24.54
C HIS A 1105 22.01 41.95 -23.70
N TRP A 1106 21.75 41.44 -22.49
CA TRP A 1106 20.71 41.92 -21.57
C TRP A 1106 21.32 42.61 -20.36
N CYS A 1107 20.68 43.67 -19.88
CA CYS A 1107 21.05 44.28 -18.60
C CYS A 1107 20.79 43.31 -17.45
N LEU A 1108 21.64 43.36 -16.42
CA LEU A 1108 21.46 42.65 -15.15
C LEU A 1108 21.50 43.64 -13.97
N PRO A 1109 20.56 43.57 -13.01
CA PRO A 1109 19.36 42.72 -12.98
C PRO A 1109 18.41 43.01 -14.16
N GLY A 1110 17.61 42.01 -14.56
CA GLY A 1110 16.75 42.12 -15.74
C GLY A 1110 16.22 40.79 -16.28
N LEU A 1111 16.12 40.69 -17.61
CA LEU A 1111 15.45 39.57 -18.29
C LEU A 1111 16.02 38.19 -17.94
N GLN A 1112 17.34 38.06 -17.80
CA GLN A 1112 17.95 36.76 -17.52
C GLN A 1112 17.73 36.28 -16.07
N ASP A 1113 17.35 37.17 -15.15
CA ASP A 1113 16.90 36.77 -13.82
C ASP A 1113 15.60 35.96 -13.93
N VAL A 1114 14.71 36.34 -14.84
CA VAL A 1114 13.47 35.61 -15.11
C VAL A 1114 13.77 34.25 -15.76
N TRP A 1115 14.80 34.15 -16.61
CA TRP A 1115 15.24 32.85 -17.13
C TRP A 1115 15.72 31.93 -16.01
N ASN A 1116 16.39 32.49 -15.00
CA ASN A 1116 16.82 31.75 -13.82
C ASN A 1116 15.68 31.43 -12.85
N GLU A 1117 14.64 32.26 -12.76
CA GLU A 1117 13.40 31.91 -12.05
C GLU A 1117 12.67 30.76 -12.73
N LEU A 1118 12.63 30.74 -14.06
CA LEU A 1118 12.05 29.63 -14.84
C LEU A 1118 12.88 28.36 -14.71
N LEU A 1119 14.21 28.48 -14.71
CA LEU A 1119 15.11 27.37 -14.41
C LEU A 1119 14.90 26.85 -12.99
N TYR A 1120 14.84 27.75 -11.99
CA TYR A 1120 14.54 27.41 -10.59
C TYR A 1120 13.18 26.72 -10.47
N ALA A 1121 12.16 27.25 -11.13
CA ALA A 1121 10.83 26.66 -11.19
C ALA A 1121 10.87 25.27 -11.82
N LYS A 1122 11.53 25.06 -12.97
CA LYS A 1122 11.64 23.72 -13.56
C LYS A 1122 12.55 22.77 -12.78
N LEU A 1123 13.53 23.30 -12.06
CA LEU A 1123 14.45 22.50 -11.25
C LEU A 1123 13.71 21.90 -10.05
N PHE A 1124 12.96 22.75 -9.32
CA PHE A 1124 12.30 22.42 -8.07
C PHE A 1124 10.80 22.11 -8.20
N TYR A 1125 10.15 22.52 -9.27
CA TYR A 1125 8.72 22.32 -9.51
C TYR A 1125 8.46 21.91 -10.98
N PRO A 1126 9.13 20.83 -11.46
CA PRO A 1126 9.10 20.38 -12.85
C PRO A 1126 7.72 20.19 -13.46
#